data_AF-A0A813H7Q8-F1
#
_entry.id   AF-A0A813H7Q8-F1
#
_cell.length_a   1.000
_cell.length_b   1.000
_cell.length_c   1.000
_cell.angle_alpha   90.00
_cell.angle_beta   90.00
_cell.angle_gamma   90.00
#
_symmetry.space_group_name_H-M   'P 1'
#
loop_
_entity.id
_entity.type
_entity.pdbx_description
1 polymer ?
#
loop_
_entity_poly.entity_id
_entity_poly.type
_entity_poly.pdbx_seq_one_letter_code
_entity_poly.pdbx_strand_id
1 'polypeptide(L)'
;HLLDRAWQEHPGTCLKLIFHMGARKGKQDRYGFYDAALWLHKRQPATLLANLERVPHVGCWKGLCEIVARICEGPRSHERDRALVYKYVLKQPWPTDDGGVRPWFQGSRLEQAAVALRRYYEDPVYRATHEAVAGIFTRQLQRDLRDMKAGKRLSLCAKWCPALGNSFDRRTLLCESIARRLFPASLPEYTGLLDSHYAFRVRDRLRREVLTPLKAYRCEPAVLISARKWGEIDYQRVPAECMRIYSETFKKKDGVRFEAYLAALGTGEAKATTGQRQPHQLLQDMQKGGPAAVVAEQQWKSLVQKLGTEDLAAVACCDVSYSMEAEVAPNVRGIDVAVALTVLLAELPGPFHGRAISFAAKPELKTVPIGSVPERASAVQEFAGDRTTDLSAVFSLLLESAKSGQNQSPRKVFIFSDMDFGAATGQKSDQFTTDLSRARELFEAAGVPLPEIVFWNIAGGTGSPALACTPGCVLVSGYSPVIMKRLLQAGKLDPLEVVDQAVSFRPYRQLHLVAGDVEALAAVRALLPPETRVVTRQSLALAQPGLPEAWAQPRKSPDVDLCFVMDCTGSMGGEIEAAKASVLKLADLIQSEVSRQTGLAPQVRLACVAFRDYCDDSERLQQIPFQSPSKEGHLLVREFIANQEASGGGDCPEDVFGGIDVALDFQWKAPLRFMLLVADAPCHGTMYQSHEARVDSVGRGHRLNYHDDGLGDDFPAGDPAGLTHDALMARMNAQDVSLLFLGIGKLAERMIRFFERCSHTGPITRMMLDRGCRDYEAAFQERIGAAIIGKITTALRGL
;
A
#
# COMPACT_ATOMS: atom_id res chain seq x y z
N HIS A 1 -17.89 8.73 -2.88
CA HIS A 1 -18.83 9.81 -2.54
C HIS A 1 -18.53 11.13 -3.25
N LEU A 2 -17.37 11.77 -3.06
CA LEU A 2 -17.06 13.04 -3.77
C LEU A 2 -16.93 12.87 -5.29
N LEU A 3 -16.21 11.84 -5.75
CA LEU A 3 -16.09 11.54 -7.18
C LEU A 3 -17.44 11.22 -7.83
N ASP A 4 -18.30 10.47 -7.13
CA ASP A 4 -19.63 10.12 -7.64
C ASP A 4 -20.48 11.39 -7.87
N ARG A 5 -20.51 12.32 -6.90
CA ARG A 5 -21.21 13.60 -7.04
C ARG A 5 -20.63 14.48 -8.14
N ALA A 6 -19.30 14.66 -8.16
CA ALA A 6 -18.63 15.47 -9.16
C ALA A 6 -18.82 14.91 -10.59
N TRP A 7 -18.89 13.58 -10.74
CA TRP A 7 -19.18 12.95 -12.02
C TRP A 7 -20.62 13.14 -12.48
N GLN A 8 -21.59 13.10 -11.55
CA GLN A 8 -22.99 13.36 -11.85
C GLN A 8 -23.23 14.81 -12.26
N GLU A 9 -22.55 15.76 -11.62
CA GLU A 9 -22.69 17.19 -11.93
C GLU A 9 -22.01 17.57 -13.24
N HIS A 10 -20.73 17.22 -13.43
CA HIS A 10 -19.97 17.63 -14.61
C HIS A 10 -18.88 16.62 -15.01
N PRO A 11 -19.23 15.52 -15.70
CA PRO A 11 -18.32 14.38 -15.94
C PRO A 11 -17.07 14.76 -16.74
N GLY A 12 -17.19 15.66 -17.72
CA GLY A 12 -16.05 16.14 -18.50
C GLY A 12 -15.04 16.94 -17.69
N THR A 13 -15.49 17.72 -16.70
CA THR A 13 -14.59 18.50 -15.83
C THR A 13 -14.01 17.60 -14.75
N CYS A 14 -14.82 16.70 -14.20
CA CYS A 14 -14.37 15.65 -13.29
C CYS A 14 -13.24 14.82 -13.91
N LEU A 15 -13.39 14.35 -15.16
CA LEU A 15 -12.35 13.60 -15.87
C LEU A 15 -11.05 14.40 -16.02
N LYS A 16 -11.13 15.68 -16.41
CA LYS A 16 -9.94 16.52 -16.53
C LYS A 16 -9.27 16.74 -15.17
N LEU A 17 -10.03 16.93 -14.10
CA LEU A 17 -9.53 17.06 -12.74
C LEU A 17 -8.84 15.78 -12.27
N ILE A 18 -9.38 14.61 -12.58
CA ILE A 18 -8.74 13.32 -12.30
C ILE A 18 -7.34 13.28 -12.93
N PHE A 19 -7.22 13.58 -14.22
CA PHE A 19 -5.92 13.59 -14.89
C PHE A 19 -5.00 14.72 -14.38
N HIS A 20 -5.57 15.86 -13.97
CA HIS A 20 -4.82 16.95 -13.35
C HIS A 20 -4.21 16.55 -12.00
N MET A 21 -4.85 15.68 -11.21
CA MET A 21 -4.28 15.20 -9.95
C MET A 21 -2.92 14.53 -10.15
N GLY A 22 -2.81 13.63 -11.13
CA GLY A 22 -1.59 12.87 -11.40
C GLY A 22 -0.58 13.57 -12.33
N ALA A 23 -0.96 14.69 -12.95
CA ALA A 23 -0.18 15.33 -14.01
C ALA A 23 1.09 16.01 -13.49
N ARG A 24 2.19 15.92 -14.26
CA ARG A 24 3.46 16.62 -13.96
C ARG A 24 3.30 18.11 -13.80
N LYS A 25 2.37 18.72 -14.52
CA LYS A 25 2.09 20.15 -14.41
C LYS A 25 0.83 20.46 -13.59
N GLY A 26 0.28 19.44 -12.92
CA GLY A 26 -0.91 19.57 -12.07
C GLY A 26 -0.56 19.36 -10.59
N LYS A 27 -1.51 18.81 -9.82
CA LYS A 27 -1.42 18.69 -8.35
C LYS A 27 -0.30 17.75 -7.87
N GLN A 28 0.14 16.80 -8.71
CA GLN A 28 1.09 15.74 -8.33
C GLN A 28 0.59 14.82 -7.19
N ASP A 29 -0.72 14.78 -6.96
CA ASP A 29 -1.37 13.84 -6.05
C ASP A 29 -1.50 12.47 -6.73
N ARG A 30 -0.43 11.67 -6.60
CA ARG A 30 -0.32 10.37 -7.26
C ARG A 30 -1.32 9.37 -6.70
N TYR A 31 -1.53 9.36 -5.38
CA TYR A 31 -2.44 8.41 -4.73
C TYR A 31 -3.89 8.72 -5.11
N GLY A 32 -4.31 9.99 -5.01
CA GLY A 32 -5.64 10.42 -5.45
C GLY A 32 -5.91 10.13 -6.93
N PHE A 33 -4.91 10.30 -7.80
CA PHE A 33 -5.02 9.91 -9.21
C PHE A 33 -5.27 8.41 -9.39
N TYR A 34 -4.52 7.55 -8.69
CA TYR A 34 -4.69 6.10 -8.84
C TYR A 34 -6.01 5.61 -8.26
N ASP A 35 -6.46 6.19 -7.14
CA ASP A 35 -7.75 5.86 -6.54
C ASP A 35 -8.90 6.27 -7.47
N ALA A 36 -8.79 7.45 -8.12
CA ALA A 36 -9.72 7.87 -9.15
C ALA A 36 -9.66 6.98 -10.40
N ALA A 37 -8.49 6.48 -10.79
CA ALA A 37 -8.36 5.52 -11.89
C ALA A 37 -9.02 4.17 -11.56
N LEU A 38 -8.91 3.68 -10.32
CA LEU A 38 -9.64 2.50 -9.85
C LEU A 38 -11.16 2.73 -9.81
N TRP A 39 -11.58 3.94 -9.43
CA TRP A 39 -12.98 4.34 -9.49
C TRP A 39 -13.49 4.34 -10.94
N LEU A 40 -12.74 4.92 -11.89
CA LEU A 40 -13.05 4.86 -13.32
C LEU A 40 -13.10 3.42 -13.82
N HIS A 41 -12.16 2.55 -13.43
CA HIS A 41 -12.19 1.14 -13.81
C HIS A 41 -13.48 0.44 -13.35
N LYS A 42 -13.96 0.72 -12.13
CA LYS A 42 -15.18 0.11 -11.57
C LYS A 42 -16.48 0.70 -12.12
N ARG A 43 -16.53 2.01 -12.35
CA ARG A 43 -17.78 2.74 -12.69
C ARG A 43 -17.88 3.12 -14.16
N GLN A 44 -16.75 3.42 -14.80
CA GLN A 44 -16.65 4.03 -16.13
C GLN A 44 -15.49 3.42 -16.94
N PRO A 45 -15.44 2.07 -17.11
CA PRO A 45 -14.27 1.37 -17.63
C PRO A 45 -13.90 1.79 -19.05
N ALA A 46 -14.87 2.05 -19.91
CA ALA A 46 -14.62 2.51 -21.27
C ALA A 46 -13.96 3.90 -21.31
N THR A 47 -14.37 4.81 -20.43
CA THR A 47 -13.72 6.12 -20.29
C THR A 47 -12.28 5.96 -19.80
N LEU A 48 -11.98 5.03 -18.88
CA LEU A 48 -10.58 4.75 -18.51
C LEU A 48 -9.78 4.28 -19.73
N LEU A 49 -10.29 3.26 -20.43
CA LEU A 49 -9.62 2.63 -21.58
C LEU A 49 -9.31 3.65 -22.69
N ALA A 50 -10.27 4.50 -23.04
CA ALA A 50 -10.12 5.54 -24.06
C ALA A 50 -9.02 6.56 -23.75
N ASN A 51 -8.66 6.71 -22.46
CA ASN A 51 -7.71 7.72 -22.00
C ASN A 51 -6.36 7.17 -21.53
N LEU A 52 -6.15 5.84 -21.54
CA LEU A 52 -4.88 5.25 -21.10
C LEU A 52 -3.68 5.84 -21.85
N GLU A 53 -3.78 6.04 -23.16
CA GLU A 53 -2.69 6.62 -23.97
C GLU A 53 -2.32 8.05 -23.55
N ARG A 54 -3.23 8.77 -22.88
CA ARG A 54 -2.98 10.13 -22.35
C ARG A 54 -2.17 10.14 -21.07
N VAL A 55 -2.13 9.03 -20.30
CA VAL A 55 -1.46 8.97 -18.99
C VAL A 55 0.02 9.35 -19.07
N PRO A 56 0.85 8.87 -20.01
CA PRO A 56 2.25 9.29 -20.12
C PRO A 56 2.43 10.74 -20.58
N HIS A 57 1.45 11.30 -21.29
CA HIS A 57 1.51 12.69 -21.81
C HIS A 57 1.25 13.72 -20.72
N VAL A 58 0.32 13.44 -19.79
CA VAL A 58 0.08 14.32 -18.64
C VAL A 58 1.00 14.00 -17.46
N GLY A 59 1.32 12.71 -17.26
CA GLY A 59 1.97 12.19 -16.06
C GLY A 59 3.23 11.41 -16.39
N CYS A 60 3.23 10.10 -16.08
CA CYS A 60 4.41 9.26 -16.22
C CYS A 60 4.05 7.91 -16.85
N TRP A 61 4.97 7.35 -17.63
CA TRP A 61 4.87 5.96 -18.14
C TRP A 61 4.67 4.94 -17.00
N LYS A 62 5.29 5.17 -15.83
CA LYS A 62 5.06 4.39 -14.62
C LYS A 62 3.56 4.30 -14.25
N GLY A 63 2.80 5.36 -14.52
CA GLY A 63 1.38 5.44 -14.19
C GLY A 63 0.56 4.34 -14.88
N LEU A 64 0.90 3.97 -16.11
CA LEU A 64 0.23 2.86 -16.81
C LEU A 64 0.42 1.53 -16.07
N CYS A 65 1.66 1.21 -15.70
CA CYS A 65 1.98 -0.02 -14.97
C CYS A 65 1.32 -0.03 -13.58
N GLU A 66 1.26 1.13 -12.92
CA GLU A 66 0.66 1.26 -11.60
C GLU A 66 -0.87 1.10 -11.66
N ILE A 67 -1.54 1.64 -12.68
CA ILE A 67 -2.98 1.42 -12.90
C ILE A 67 -3.26 -0.08 -13.03
N VAL A 68 -2.55 -0.79 -13.92
CA VAL A 68 -2.75 -2.24 -14.12
C VAL A 68 -2.44 -3.03 -12.84
N ALA A 69 -1.34 -2.69 -12.15
CA ALA A 69 -0.97 -3.38 -10.92
C ALA A 69 -2.00 -3.20 -9.81
N ARG A 70 -2.53 -1.98 -9.62
CA ARG A 70 -3.56 -1.73 -8.60
C ARG A 70 -4.88 -2.39 -8.93
N ILE A 71 -5.28 -2.38 -10.22
CA ILE A 71 -6.45 -3.14 -10.66
C ILE A 71 -6.25 -4.63 -10.40
N CYS A 72 -5.03 -5.16 -10.54
CA CYS A 72 -4.71 -6.56 -10.24
C CYS A 72 -4.59 -6.89 -8.74
N GLU A 73 -4.18 -5.93 -7.92
CA GLU A 73 -4.05 -6.09 -6.47
C GLU A 73 -5.41 -5.99 -5.77
N GLY A 74 -6.30 -5.14 -6.27
CA GLY A 74 -7.57 -4.80 -5.64
C GLY A 74 -7.37 -3.98 -4.34
N PRO A 75 -8.16 -4.24 -3.28
CA PRO A 75 -8.07 -3.50 -2.00
C PRO A 75 -6.66 -3.50 -1.37
N ARG A 76 -5.89 -4.56 -1.59
CA ARG A 76 -4.50 -4.72 -1.11
C ARG A 76 -3.55 -3.62 -1.58
N SER A 77 -3.88 -2.94 -2.68
CA SER A 77 -3.06 -1.84 -3.18
C SER A 77 -2.97 -0.67 -2.18
N HIS A 78 -4.02 -0.42 -1.40
CA HIS A 78 -4.05 0.62 -0.37
C HIS A 78 -3.20 0.24 0.85
N GLU A 79 -3.27 -1.01 1.30
CA GLU A 79 -2.44 -1.52 2.41
C GLU A 79 -0.95 -1.37 2.09
N ARG A 80 -0.56 -1.74 0.85
CA ARG A 80 0.80 -1.53 0.34
C ARG A 80 1.20 -0.05 0.38
N ASP A 81 0.32 0.86 -0.06
CA ASP A 81 0.64 2.29 -0.06
C ASP A 81 0.88 2.80 1.35
N ARG A 82 0.00 2.47 2.30
CA ARG A 82 0.14 2.87 3.70
C ARG A 82 1.44 2.30 4.29
N ALA A 83 1.77 1.05 3.99
CA ALA A 83 3.04 0.46 4.41
C ALA A 83 4.28 1.13 3.82
N LEU A 84 4.23 1.53 2.54
CA LEU A 84 5.31 2.30 1.92
C LEU A 84 5.44 3.69 2.55
N VAL A 85 4.34 4.32 2.95
CA VAL A 85 4.36 5.58 3.71
C VAL A 85 5.05 5.38 5.06
N TYR A 86 4.67 4.38 5.87
CA TYR A 86 5.36 4.15 7.14
C TYR A 86 6.86 3.92 6.97
N LYS A 87 7.22 3.08 6.00
CA LYS A 87 8.61 2.73 5.76
C LYS A 87 9.46 3.90 5.25
N TYR A 88 9.01 4.59 4.21
CA TYR A 88 9.84 5.57 3.49
C TYR A 88 9.62 7.00 3.95
N VAL A 89 8.43 7.28 4.46
CA VAL A 89 8.01 8.63 4.84
C VAL A 89 8.16 8.82 6.34
N LEU A 90 7.49 7.98 7.13
CA LEU A 90 7.55 8.06 8.59
C LEU A 90 8.83 7.45 9.15
N LYS A 91 9.54 6.64 8.36
CA LYS A 91 10.71 5.84 8.78
C LYS A 91 10.44 4.99 10.02
N GLN A 92 9.19 4.56 10.19
CA GLN A 92 8.71 3.75 11.31
C GLN A 92 8.36 2.33 10.83
N PRO A 93 8.44 1.31 11.69
CA PRO A 93 7.91 0.00 11.37
C PRO A 93 6.39 0.10 11.16
N TRP A 94 5.89 -0.56 10.13
CA TRP A 94 4.46 -0.68 9.93
C TRP A 94 3.88 -1.52 11.08
N PRO A 95 2.89 -1.02 11.84
CA PRO A 95 2.28 -1.79 12.92
C PRO A 95 1.59 -3.00 12.30
N THR A 96 2.09 -4.20 12.62
CA THR A 96 1.46 -5.48 12.29
C THR A 96 1.16 -6.19 13.60
N ASP A 97 0.02 -6.86 13.67
CA ASP A 97 -0.34 -7.72 14.79
C ASP A 97 0.64 -8.92 14.95
N ASP A 98 1.43 -9.22 13.91
CA ASP A 98 2.26 -10.43 13.78
C ASP A 98 3.79 -10.21 13.92
N GLY A 99 4.25 -9.11 14.54
CA GLY A 99 5.69 -8.97 14.84
C GLY A 99 6.64 -8.76 13.63
N GLY A 100 6.19 -8.15 12.53
CA GLY A 100 7.08 -7.59 11.50
C GLY A 100 7.14 -8.30 10.14
N VAL A 101 6.23 -9.22 9.84
CA VAL A 101 6.10 -9.77 8.48
C VAL A 101 5.47 -8.72 7.57
N ARG A 102 6.08 -8.43 6.40
CA ARG A 102 5.57 -7.42 5.43
C ARG A 102 4.25 -7.93 4.80
N PRO A 103 3.06 -7.40 5.15
CA PRO A 103 1.79 -8.03 4.79
C PRO A 103 1.45 -7.94 3.29
N TRP A 104 2.03 -6.99 2.56
CA TRP A 104 1.60 -6.71 1.17
C TRP A 104 2.31 -7.56 0.10
N PHE A 105 3.25 -8.44 0.49
CA PHE A 105 3.83 -9.48 -0.37
C PHE A 105 3.46 -10.85 0.21
N GLN A 106 2.17 -11.09 0.42
CA GLN A 106 1.71 -12.43 0.79
C GLN A 106 1.83 -13.38 -0.41
N GLY A 107 2.32 -14.58 -0.13
CA GLY A 107 2.40 -15.67 -1.06
C GLY A 107 3.67 -15.76 -1.90
N SER A 108 3.93 -16.95 -2.43
CA SER A 108 5.04 -17.20 -3.34
C SER A 108 4.92 -16.41 -4.64
N ARG A 109 6.02 -16.27 -5.39
CA ARG A 109 6.02 -15.66 -6.73
C ARG A 109 5.00 -16.34 -7.67
N LEU A 110 4.81 -17.65 -7.48
CA LEU A 110 3.87 -18.45 -8.26
C LEU A 110 2.42 -18.08 -7.92
N GLU A 111 2.08 -17.91 -6.65
CA GLU A 111 0.74 -17.47 -6.23
C GLU A 111 0.39 -16.09 -6.79
N GLN A 112 1.35 -15.16 -6.78
CA GLN A 112 1.14 -13.82 -7.37
C GLN A 112 0.90 -13.89 -8.87
N ALA A 113 1.69 -14.71 -9.58
CA ALA A 113 1.49 -14.94 -11.00
C ALA A 113 0.12 -15.61 -11.28
N ALA A 114 -0.28 -16.58 -10.46
CA ALA A 114 -1.57 -17.24 -10.58
C ALA A 114 -2.74 -16.27 -10.37
N VAL A 115 -2.66 -15.35 -9.41
CA VAL A 115 -3.69 -14.30 -9.21
C VAL A 115 -3.77 -13.37 -10.42
N ALA A 116 -2.64 -12.95 -10.98
CA ALA A 116 -2.61 -12.08 -12.15
C ALA A 116 -3.20 -12.79 -13.39
N LEU A 117 -2.83 -14.06 -13.62
CA LEU A 117 -3.38 -14.89 -14.69
C LEU A 117 -4.88 -15.13 -14.50
N ARG A 118 -5.32 -15.44 -13.28
CA ARG A 118 -6.74 -15.64 -12.97
C ARG A 118 -7.55 -14.39 -13.34
N ARG A 119 -7.11 -13.20 -12.88
CA ARG A 119 -7.76 -11.93 -13.27
C ARG A 119 -7.73 -11.70 -14.77
N TYR A 120 -6.63 -12.00 -15.44
CA TYR A 120 -6.53 -11.88 -16.89
C TYR A 120 -7.59 -12.72 -17.60
N TYR A 121 -7.83 -13.95 -17.15
CA TYR A 121 -8.77 -14.88 -17.78
C TYR A 121 -10.24 -14.72 -17.33
N GLU A 122 -10.49 -14.20 -16.13
CA GLU A 122 -11.85 -14.06 -15.57
C GLU A 122 -12.45 -12.66 -15.77
N ASP A 123 -11.62 -11.60 -15.73
CA ASP A 123 -12.10 -10.21 -15.82
C ASP A 123 -11.82 -9.61 -17.22
N PRO A 124 -12.84 -9.43 -18.07
CA PRO A 124 -12.67 -8.91 -19.42
C PRO A 124 -12.22 -7.43 -19.44
N VAL A 125 -12.58 -6.65 -18.42
CA VAL A 125 -12.20 -5.23 -18.32
C VAL A 125 -10.74 -5.12 -17.91
N TYR A 126 -10.29 -5.93 -16.96
CA TYR A 126 -8.87 -6.03 -16.62
C TYR A 126 -8.05 -6.50 -17.83
N ARG A 127 -8.51 -7.53 -18.55
CA ARG A 127 -7.87 -8.00 -19.78
C ARG A 127 -7.73 -6.87 -20.81
N ALA A 128 -8.82 -6.17 -21.12
CA ALA A 128 -8.79 -5.04 -22.06
C ALA A 128 -7.81 -3.95 -21.60
N THR A 129 -7.77 -3.65 -20.31
CA THR A 129 -6.82 -2.67 -19.72
C THR A 129 -5.37 -3.14 -19.88
N HIS A 130 -5.10 -4.41 -19.58
CA HIS A 130 -3.78 -5.03 -19.70
C HIS A 130 -3.28 -5.00 -21.15
N GLU A 131 -4.12 -5.45 -22.09
CA GLU A 131 -3.81 -5.47 -23.52
C GLU A 131 -3.61 -4.06 -24.10
N ALA A 132 -4.44 -3.09 -23.68
CA ALA A 132 -4.30 -1.70 -24.07
C ALA A 132 -2.97 -1.09 -23.62
N VAL A 133 -2.60 -1.31 -22.34
CA VAL A 133 -1.31 -0.84 -21.81
C VAL A 133 -0.14 -1.50 -22.54
N ALA A 134 -0.18 -2.82 -22.75
CA ALA A 134 0.84 -3.52 -23.51
C ALA A 134 0.97 -2.96 -24.95
N GLY A 135 -0.15 -2.66 -25.60
CA GLY A 135 -0.19 -2.01 -26.91
C GLY A 135 0.43 -0.61 -26.93
N ILE A 136 0.14 0.23 -25.93
CA ILE A 136 0.72 1.58 -25.81
C ILE A 136 2.24 1.51 -25.66
N PHE A 137 2.76 0.63 -24.80
CA PHE A 137 4.21 0.41 -24.67
C PHE A 137 4.83 -0.07 -25.99
N THR A 138 4.21 -1.05 -26.64
CA THR A 138 4.69 -1.61 -27.92
C THR A 138 4.85 -0.52 -28.99
N ARG A 139 3.79 0.26 -29.25
CA ARG A 139 3.81 1.32 -30.27
C ARG A 139 4.87 2.38 -29.98
N GLN A 140 5.01 2.79 -28.72
CA GLN A 140 6.02 3.78 -28.36
C GLN A 140 7.44 3.23 -28.44
N LEU A 141 7.69 1.98 -28.03
CA LEU A 141 9.02 1.37 -28.15
C LEU A 141 9.45 1.23 -29.62
N GLN A 142 8.53 0.86 -30.51
CA GLN A 142 8.79 0.83 -31.96
C GLN A 142 9.12 2.22 -32.52
N ARG A 143 8.43 3.27 -32.03
CA ARG A 143 8.73 4.65 -32.38
C ARG A 143 10.10 5.07 -31.85
N ASP A 144 10.41 4.78 -30.59
CA ASP A 144 11.69 5.10 -29.96
C ASP A 144 12.86 4.39 -30.69
N LEU A 145 12.69 3.14 -31.15
CA LEU A 145 13.69 2.45 -31.96
C LEU A 145 13.95 3.13 -33.30
N ARG A 146 12.90 3.62 -33.97
CA ARG A 146 13.03 4.39 -35.21
C ARG A 146 13.69 5.74 -34.97
N ASP A 147 13.29 6.43 -33.91
CA ASP A 147 13.85 7.72 -33.51
C ASP A 147 15.33 7.59 -33.11
N MET A 148 15.71 6.50 -32.43
CA MET A 148 17.11 6.18 -32.10
C MET A 148 17.96 6.03 -33.37
N LYS A 149 17.47 5.26 -34.36
CA LYS A 149 18.16 5.08 -35.65
C LYS A 149 18.28 6.40 -36.43
N ALA A 150 17.31 7.31 -36.26
CA ALA A 150 17.31 8.63 -36.87
C ALA A 150 18.07 9.69 -36.06
N GLY A 151 18.74 9.32 -34.96
CA GLY A 151 19.48 10.27 -34.11
C GLY A 151 18.60 11.26 -33.33
N LYS A 152 17.31 10.93 -33.12
CA LYS A 152 16.32 11.80 -32.46
C LYS A 152 16.21 11.50 -30.96
N ARG A 153 15.67 12.47 -30.22
CA ARG A 153 15.42 12.35 -28.77
C ARG A 153 14.35 11.31 -28.46
N LEU A 154 14.66 10.40 -27.54
CA LEU A 154 13.77 9.30 -27.15
C LEU A 154 12.76 9.66 -26.05
N SER A 155 11.65 8.93 -26.03
CA SER A 155 10.70 8.95 -24.92
C SER A 155 11.26 8.28 -23.65
N LEU A 156 10.54 8.41 -22.53
CA LEU A 156 10.84 7.73 -21.26
C LEU A 156 10.23 6.30 -21.19
N CYS A 157 9.66 5.80 -22.28
CA CYS A 157 8.96 4.52 -22.32
C CYS A 157 9.87 3.35 -21.92
N ALA A 158 11.06 3.24 -22.53
CA ALA A 158 12.02 2.16 -22.25
C ALA A 158 12.48 2.13 -20.77
N LYS A 159 12.52 3.28 -20.09
CA LYS A 159 12.84 3.37 -18.66
C LYS A 159 11.83 2.63 -17.79
N TRP A 160 10.55 2.80 -18.12
CA TRP A 160 9.43 2.34 -17.31
C TRP A 160 8.76 1.07 -17.83
N CYS A 161 9.14 0.60 -19.02
CA CYS A 161 8.71 -0.69 -19.54
C CYS A 161 9.03 -1.80 -18.52
N PRO A 162 8.05 -2.62 -18.11
CA PRO A 162 8.28 -3.77 -17.25
C PRO A 162 9.34 -4.69 -17.87
N ALA A 163 10.33 -5.07 -17.08
CA ALA A 163 11.31 -6.09 -17.45
C ALA A 163 11.04 -7.36 -16.64
N LEU A 164 11.46 -8.50 -17.17
CA LEU A 164 11.22 -9.81 -16.56
C LEU A 164 11.66 -9.84 -15.09
N GLY A 165 10.74 -10.18 -14.19
CA GLY A 165 11.01 -10.31 -12.76
C GLY A 165 11.17 -9.00 -12.00
N ASN A 166 10.98 -7.83 -12.62
CA ASN A 166 10.92 -6.55 -11.91
C ASN A 166 9.59 -6.39 -11.14
N SER A 167 9.53 -5.42 -10.22
CA SER A 167 8.38 -5.20 -9.33
C SER A 167 7.03 -5.11 -10.05
N PHE A 168 6.93 -4.45 -11.21
CA PHE A 168 5.68 -4.38 -11.97
C PHE A 168 5.34 -5.71 -12.66
N ASP A 169 6.35 -6.35 -13.26
CA ASP A 169 6.16 -7.62 -13.96
C ASP A 169 5.72 -8.73 -13.00
N ARG A 170 6.30 -8.81 -11.80
CA ARG A 170 5.87 -9.75 -10.75
C ARG A 170 4.39 -9.65 -10.39
N ARG A 171 3.79 -8.48 -10.59
CA ARG A 171 2.42 -8.17 -10.17
C ARG A 171 1.41 -8.18 -11.32
N THR A 172 1.88 -8.14 -12.56
CA THR A 172 1.02 -7.91 -13.75
C THR A 172 1.31 -8.82 -14.92
N LEU A 173 2.53 -9.38 -15.00
CA LEU A 173 3.02 -10.17 -16.13
C LEU A 173 3.04 -9.42 -17.49
N LEU A 174 3.00 -8.08 -17.45
CA LEU A 174 2.97 -7.21 -18.63
C LEU A 174 4.18 -7.40 -19.57
N CYS A 175 5.35 -7.81 -19.06
CA CYS A 175 6.57 -7.97 -19.87
C CYS A 175 6.33 -8.93 -21.04
N GLU A 176 5.64 -10.05 -20.79
CA GLU A 176 5.38 -11.05 -21.81
C GLU A 176 4.44 -10.53 -22.89
N SER A 177 3.36 -9.84 -22.51
CA SER A 177 2.39 -9.30 -23.47
C SER A 177 2.96 -8.17 -24.33
N ILE A 178 3.90 -7.39 -23.80
CA ILE A 178 4.66 -6.40 -24.60
C ILE A 178 5.62 -7.12 -25.55
N ALA A 179 6.33 -8.14 -25.07
CA ALA A 179 7.31 -8.89 -25.87
C ALA A 179 6.64 -9.64 -27.04
N ARG A 180 5.54 -10.36 -26.79
CA ARG A 180 4.78 -11.08 -27.82
C ARG A 180 4.22 -10.16 -28.92
N ARG A 181 3.92 -8.90 -28.60
CA ARG A 181 3.47 -7.89 -29.58
C ARG A 181 4.60 -7.32 -30.44
N LEU A 182 5.78 -7.15 -29.86
CA LEU A 182 6.96 -6.69 -30.60
C LEU A 182 7.54 -7.78 -31.49
N PHE A 183 7.43 -9.04 -31.06
CA PHE A 183 7.99 -10.20 -31.73
C PHE A 183 6.90 -11.28 -31.91
N PRO A 184 5.98 -11.11 -32.88
CA PRO A 184 4.84 -12.00 -33.02
C PRO A 184 5.26 -13.42 -33.44
N ALA A 185 4.50 -14.42 -33.00
CA ALA A 185 4.73 -15.84 -33.30
C ALA A 185 4.68 -16.17 -34.80
N SER A 186 4.10 -15.29 -35.62
CA SER A 186 4.07 -15.39 -37.08
C SER A 186 5.43 -15.20 -37.75
N LEU A 187 6.47 -14.78 -37.02
CA LEU A 187 7.82 -14.65 -37.57
C LEU A 187 8.43 -16.04 -37.82
N PRO A 188 9.12 -16.25 -38.97
CA PRO A 188 9.66 -17.56 -39.34
C PRO A 188 10.54 -18.21 -38.26
N GLU A 189 11.28 -17.40 -37.51
CA GLU A 189 12.19 -17.80 -36.43
C GLU A 189 11.51 -18.42 -35.19
N TYR A 190 10.17 -18.36 -35.10
CA TYR A 190 9.38 -18.96 -34.03
C TYR A 190 8.52 -20.14 -34.49
N THR A 191 8.57 -20.49 -35.77
CA THR A 191 7.81 -21.60 -36.33
C THR A 191 8.20 -22.91 -35.63
N GLY A 192 7.21 -23.67 -35.14
CA GLY A 192 7.44 -24.97 -34.50
C GLY A 192 7.99 -24.93 -33.07
N LEU A 193 8.12 -23.76 -32.45
CA LEU A 193 8.49 -23.66 -31.03
C LEU A 193 7.30 -23.93 -30.11
N LEU A 194 7.58 -24.59 -28.98
CA LEU A 194 6.65 -24.64 -27.84
C LEU A 194 6.37 -23.22 -27.33
N ASP A 195 5.14 -22.95 -26.90
CA ASP A 195 4.72 -21.62 -26.43
C ASP A 195 5.58 -21.09 -25.27
N SER A 196 6.00 -21.98 -24.36
CA SER A 196 6.91 -21.65 -23.25
C SER A 196 8.29 -21.19 -23.73
N HIS A 197 8.84 -21.82 -24.76
CA HIS A 197 10.11 -21.45 -25.39
C HIS A 197 9.98 -20.14 -26.17
N TYR A 198 8.89 -19.97 -26.91
CA TYR A 198 8.56 -18.71 -27.58
C TYR A 198 8.48 -17.57 -26.56
N ALA A 199 7.69 -17.72 -25.50
CA ALA A 199 7.55 -16.74 -24.42
C ALA A 199 8.89 -16.37 -23.78
N PHE A 200 9.75 -17.35 -23.50
CA PHE A 200 11.10 -17.12 -22.98
C PHE A 200 11.95 -16.29 -23.96
N ARG A 201 12.00 -16.69 -25.24
CA ARG A 201 12.82 -16.01 -26.26
C ARG A 201 12.39 -14.57 -26.47
N VAL A 202 11.10 -14.30 -26.62
CA VAL A 202 10.62 -12.92 -26.86
C VAL A 202 10.90 -12.00 -25.67
N ARG A 203 10.78 -12.50 -24.43
CA ARG A 203 11.11 -11.73 -23.22
C ARG A 203 12.59 -11.39 -23.13
N ASP A 204 13.48 -12.32 -23.49
CA ASP A 204 14.92 -12.02 -23.54
C ASP A 204 15.27 -11.04 -24.67
N ARG A 205 14.66 -11.18 -25.85
CA ARG A 205 14.84 -10.24 -26.97
C ARG A 205 14.35 -8.83 -26.63
N LEU A 206 13.21 -8.68 -25.98
CA LEU A 206 12.74 -7.38 -25.48
C LEU A 206 13.82 -6.70 -24.62
N ARG A 207 14.44 -7.45 -23.71
CA ARG A 207 15.53 -6.92 -22.88
C ARG A 207 16.74 -6.53 -23.72
N ARG A 208 17.26 -7.45 -24.55
CA ARG A 208 18.54 -7.31 -25.25
C ARG A 208 18.51 -6.39 -26.47
N GLU A 209 17.48 -6.50 -27.31
CA GLU A 209 17.40 -5.82 -28.60
C GLU A 209 16.65 -4.48 -28.52
N VAL A 210 15.80 -4.30 -27.49
CA VAL A 210 14.95 -3.10 -27.36
C VAL A 210 15.34 -2.27 -26.15
N LEU A 211 15.19 -2.82 -24.94
CA LEU A 211 15.35 -2.02 -23.72
C LEU A 211 16.81 -1.59 -23.48
N THR A 212 17.78 -2.49 -23.67
CA THR A 212 19.20 -2.18 -23.45
C THR A 212 19.71 -1.09 -24.42
N PRO A 213 19.52 -1.18 -25.75
CA PRO A 213 19.97 -0.13 -26.68
C PRO A 213 19.30 1.22 -26.43
N LEU A 214 17.98 1.24 -26.19
CA LEU A 214 17.25 2.50 -25.94
C LEU A 214 17.72 3.18 -24.65
N LYS A 215 17.98 2.41 -23.58
CA LYS A 215 18.51 2.96 -22.32
C LYS A 215 19.95 3.46 -22.46
N ALA A 216 20.78 2.75 -23.23
CA ALA A 216 22.14 3.15 -23.52
C ALA A 216 22.18 4.47 -24.33
N TYR A 217 21.41 4.55 -25.42
CA TYR A 217 21.34 5.75 -26.25
C TYR A 217 20.85 6.99 -25.49
N ARG A 218 19.94 6.80 -24.52
CA ARG A 218 19.43 7.89 -23.70
C ARG A 218 20.45 8.41 -22.67
N CYS A 219 21.56 7.70 -22.44
CA CYS A 219 22.59 8.04 -21.45
C CYS A 219 21.98 8.34 -20.06
N GLU A 220 21.07 7.47 -19.57
CA GLU A 220 20.39 7.76 -18.30
C GLU A 220 21.41 7.83 -17.14
N PRO A 221 21.38 8.90 -16.31
CA PRO A 221 22.36 9.06 -15.23
C PRO A 221 22.46 7.85 -14.31
N ALA A 222 21.33 7.23 -13.94
CA ALA A 222 21.32 6.03 -13.11
C ALA A 222 22.03 4.83 -13.77
N VAL A 223 21.93 4.68 -15.10
CA VAL A 223 22.61 3.61 -15.85
C VAL A 223 24.11 3.89 -15.91
N LEU A 224 24.50 5.13 -16.21
CA LEU A 224 25.91 5.53 -16.24
C LEU A 224 26.58 5.42 -14.86
N ILE A 225 25.89 5.85 -13.79
CA ILE A 225 26.34 5.72 -12.40
C ILE A 225 26.52 4.24 -12.05
N SER A 226 25.54 3.39 -12.36
CA SER A 226 25.63 1.94 -12.10
C SER A 226 26.75 1.27 -12.91
N ALA A 227 27.01 1.74 -14.13
CA ALA A 227 28.08 1.25 -14.99
C ALA A 227 29.46 1.89 -14.68
N ARG A 228 29.54 2.77 -13.67
CA ARG A 228 30.74 3.53 -13.29
C ARG A 228 31.33 4.39 -14.42
N LYS A 229 30.50 4.78 -15.39
CA LYS A 229 30.86 5.60 -16.56
C LYS A 229 30.66 7.09 -16.28
N TRP A 230 31.45 7.64 -15.35
CA TRP A 230 31.30 9.04 -14.91
C TRP A 230 31.61 10.06 -16.01
N GLY A 231 32.61 9.76 -16.86
CA GLY A 231 33.00 10.60 -18.00
C GLY A 231 31.91 10.83 -19.05
N GLU A 232 30.91 9.94 -19.12
CA GLU A 232 29.79 10.04 -20.08
C GLU A 232 28.60 10.86 -19.52
N ILE A 233 28.66 11.28 -18.25
CA ILE A 233 27.57 12.04 -17.62
C ILE A 233 27.59 13.48 -18.14
N ASP A 234 26.49 13.90 -18.75
CA ASP A 234 26.21 15.29 -19.10
C ASP A 234 25.44 15.97 -17.95
N TYR A 235 26.17 16.73 -17.12
CA TYR A 235 25.62 17.41 -15.93
C TYR A 235 24.50 18.40 -16.26
N GLN A 236 24.47 19.00 -17.45
CA GLN A 236 23.40 19.92 -17.86
C GLN A 236 22.06 19.19 -18.08
N ARG A 237 22.11 17.89 -18.39
CA ARG A 237 20.91 17.05 -18.61
C ARG A 237 20.46 16.31 -17.36
N VAL A 238 21.25 16.32 -16.29
CA VAL A 238 20.92 15.63 -15.04
C VAL A 238 19.69 16.30 -14.40
N PRO A 239 18.60 15.55 -14.13
CA PRO A 239 17.43 16.09 -13.46
C PRO A 239 17.76 16.65 -12.06
N ALA A 240 17.10 17.73 -11.66
CA ALA A 240 17.30 18.42 -10.37
C ALA A 240 17.36 17.46 -9.16
N GLU A 241 16.40 16.53 -9.08
CA GLU A 241 16.33 15.59 -7.96
C GLU A 241 17.48 14.57 -7.96
N CYS A 242 17.92 14.15 -9.14
CA CYS A 242 19.11 13.30 -9.28
C CYS A 242 20.36 14.07 -8.87
N MET A 243 20.46 15.35 -9.26
CA MET A 243 21.55 16.23 -8.85
C MET A 243 21.63 16.36 -7.33
N ARG A 244 20.48 16.55 -6.66
CA ARG A 244 20.40 16.64 -5.19
C ARG A 244 20.89 15.36 -4.52
N ILE A 245 20.35 14.21 -4.93
CA ILE A 245 20.65 12.90 -4.31
C ILE A 245 22.11 12.48 -4.52
N TYR A 246 22.67 12.70 -5.70
CA TYR A 246 24.00 12.21 -6.07
C TYR A 246 25.10 13.27 -6.07
N SER A 247 24.80 14.51 -5.67
CA SER A 247 25.75 15.64 -5.60
C SER A 247 27.09 15.27 -4.96
N GLU A 248 27.05 14.69 -3.77
CA GLU A 248 28.24 14.22 -3.04
C GLU A 248 28.97 13.09 -3.77
N THR A 249 28.23 12.23 -4.47
CA THR A 249 28.82 11.14 -5.24
C THR A 249 29.53 11.68 -6.49
N PHE A 250 28.93 12.67 -7.17
CA PHE A 250 29.55 13.35 -8.31
C PHE A 250 30.84 14.05 -7.89
N LYS A 251 30.82 14.80 -6.78
CA LYS A 251 32.03 15.44 -6.25
C LYS A 251 33.14 14.43 -5.95
N LYS A 252 32.80 13.29 -5.32
CA LYS A 252 33.77 12.25 -4.96
C LYS A 252 34.34 11.47 -6.15
N LYS A 253 33.60 11.34 -7.26
CA LYS A 253 33.95 10.44 -8.37
C LYS A 253 34.36 11.16 -9.65
N ASP A 254 33.88 12.38 -9.89
CA ASP A 254 34.19 13.22 -11.04
C ASP A 254 34.21 14.70 -10.62
N GLY A 255 35.04 15.00 -9.61
CA GLY A 255 35.11 16.32 -8.98
C GLY A 255 35.48 17.43 -9.95
N VAL A 256 36.45 17.21 -10.84
CA VAL A 256 36.96 18.24 -11.77
C VAL A 256 35.86 18.75 -12.71
N ARG A 257 35.15 17.85 -13.40
CA ARG A 257 34.06 18.25 -14.32
C ARG A 257 32.85 18.79 -13.57
N PHE A 258 32.56 18.23 -12.39
CA PHE A 258 31.45 18.67 -11.57
C PHE A 258 31.66 20.07 -10.99
N GLU A 259 32.87 20.39 -10.50
CA GLU A 259 33.23 21.71 -10.00
C GLU A 259 33.24 22.76 -11.12
N ALA A 260 33.75 22.40 -12.31
CA ALA A 260 33.64 23.26 -13.48
C ALA A 260 32.17 23.56 -13.85
N TYR A 261 31.28 22.56 -13.75
CA TYR A 261 29.84 22.76 -13.94
C TYR A 261 29.21 23.66 -12.86
N LEU A 262 29.59 23.51 -11.59
CA LEU A 262 29.10 24.39 -10.51
C LEU A 262 29.59 25.83 -10.68
N ALA A 263 30.84 26.02 -11.11
CA ALA A 263 31.38 27.34 -11.44
C ALA A 263 30.59 27.97 -12.60
N ALA A 264 30.37 27.22 -13.69
CA ALA A 264 29.56 27.67 -14.83
C ALA A 264 28.09 27.95 -14.46
N LEU A 265 27.53 27.25 -13.48
CA LEU A 265 26.20 27.57 -12.93
C LEU A 265 26.20 28.88 -12.15
N GLY A 266 27.25 29.13 -11.35
CA GLY A 266 27.40 30.35 -10.56
C GLY A 266 27.57 31.60 -11.42
N THR A 267 28.29 31.49 -12.54
CA THR A 267 28.47 32.58 -13.52
C THR A 267 27.29 32.74 -14.48
N GLY A 268 26.37 31.77 -14.53
CA GLY A 268 25.18 31.79 -15.40
C GLY A 268 25.40 31.27 -16.82
N GLU A 269 26.60 30.77 -17.13
CA GLU A 269 26.94 30.13 -18.42
C GLU A 269 26.23 28.78 -18.61
N ALA A 270 25.95 28.08 -17.50
CA ALA A 270 25.16 26.85 -17.49
C ALA A 270 23.76 27.09 -16.88
N LYS A 271 22.76 26.33 -17.35
CA LYS A 271 21.42 26.32 -16.76
C LYS A 271 21.15 24.99 -16.08
N ALA A 272 20.81 25.03 -14.79
CA ALA A 272 20.36 23.86 -14.08
C ALA A 272 18.99 23.40 -14.62
N THR A 273 18.80 22.09 -14.74
CA THR A 273 17.48 21.54 -15.07
C THR A 273 16.46 21.99 -14.02
N THR A 274 15.43 22.74 -14.41
CA THR A 274 14.39 23.19 -13.48
C THR A 274 13.45 22.02 -13.15
N GLY A 275 13.57 21.48 -11.94
CA GLY A 275 12.54 20.62 -11.35
C GLY A 275 11.43 21.46 -10.72
N GLN A 276 10.24 20.90 -10.53
CA GLN A 276 9.19 21.50 -9.69
C GLN A 276 9.54 21.32 -8.22
N ARG A 277 10.60 21.99 -7.77
CA ARG A 277 10.94 22.06 -6.34
C ARG A 277 10.18 23.21 -5.71
N GLN A 278 9.72 23.00 -4.49
CA GLN A 278 9.00 24.01 -3.74
C GLN A 278 9.98 24.99 -3.07
N PRO A 279 9.58 26.24 -2.78
CA PRO A 279 10.47 27.26 -2.19
C PRO A 279 11.16 26.80 -0.89
N HIS A 280 10.40 26.17 0.02
CA HIS A 280 10.94 25.65 1.28
C HIS A 280 12.02 24.57 1.06
N GLN A 281 11.89 23.73 0.03
CA GLN A 281 12.88 22.69 -0.29
C GLN A 281 14.17 23.29 -0.84
N LEU A 282 14.07 24.41 -1.57
CA LEU A 282 15.24 25.14 -2.06
C LEU A 282 15.95 25.82 -0.89
N LEU A 283 15.19 26.49 -0.01
CA LEU A 283 15.72 27.12 1.20
C LEU A 283 16.45 26.11 2.10
N GLN A 284 15.86 24.94 2.36
CA GLN A 284 16.49 23.88 3.15
C GLN A 284 17.83 23.39 2.56
N ASP A 285 17.93 23.27 1.24
CA ASP A 285 19.19 22.88 0.59
C ASP A 285 20.24 23.99 0.67
N MET A 286 19.83 25.27 0.58
CA MET A 286 20.73 26.41 0.76
C MET A 286 21.25 26.48 2.20
N GLN A 287 20.40 26.26 3.21
CA GLN A 287 20.77 26.24 4.63
C GLN A 287 21.75 25.11 4.96
N LYS A 288 21.62 23.94 4.31
CA LYS A 288 22.55 22.81 4.49
C LYS A 288 23.91 23.04 3.85
N GLY A 289 24.01 23.94 2.88
CA GLY A 289 25.23 24.24 2.14
C GLY A 289 25.65 23.15 1.15
N GLY A 290 26.88 23.27 0.64
CA GLY A 290 27.48 22.31 -0.30
C GLY A 290 27.02 22.47 -1.76
N PRO A 291 27.30 21.48 -2.62
CA PRO A 291 27.00 21.56 -4.06
C PRO A 291 25.51 21.74 -4.39
N ALA A 292 24.62 21.20 -3.54
CA ALA A 292 23.18 21.32 -3.71
C ALA A 292 22.68 22.76 -3.51
N ALA A 293 23.34 23.56 -2.67
CA ALA A 293 22.99 24.95 -2.40
C ALA A 293 23.15 25.82 -3.66
N VAL A 294 24.25 25.65 -4.42
CA VAL A 294 24.51 26.38 -5.67
C VAL A 294 23.41 26.11 -6.70
N VAL A 295 23.00 24.85 -6.84
CA VAL A 295 21.91 24.45 -7.74
C VAL A 295 20.58 25.03 -7.27
N ALA A 296 20.31 25.01 -5.95
CA ALA A 296 19.10 25.56 -5.38
C ALA A 296 19.01 27.07 -5.59
N GLU A 297 20.12 27.81 -5.47
CA GLU A 297 20.16 29.26 -5.65
C GLU A 297 19.81 29.66 -7.08
N GLN A 298 20.34 28.93 -8.07
CA GLN A 298 20.00 29.18 -9.46
C GLN A 298 18.54 28.83 -9.79
N GLN A 299 18.01 27.79 -9.15
CA GLN A 299 16.59 27.44 -9.27
C GLN A 299 15.68 28.50 -8.63
N TRP A 300 16.11 29.09 -7.52
CA TRP A 300 15.42 30.19 -6.85
C TRP A 300 15.40 31.44 -7.72
N LYS A 301 16.55 31.87 -8.27
CA LYS A 301 16.62 32.99 -9.23
C LYS A 301 15.69 32.78 -10.43
N SER A 302 15.66 31.57 -10.99
CA SER A 302 14.72 31.22 -12.06
C SER A 302 13.25 31.27 -11.62
N LEU A 303 12.96 30.94 -10.36
CA LEU A 303 11.60 31.01 -9.81
C LEU A 303 11.14 32.46 -9.65
N VAL A 304 11.98 33.33 -9.09
CA VAL A 304 11.73 34.78 -8.95
C VAL A 304 11.48 35.40 -10.33
N GLN A 305 12.32 35.09 -11.32
CA GLN A 305 12.12 35.55 -12.70
C GLN A 305 10.79 35.09 -13.33
N LYS A 306 10.33 33.87 -13.01
CA LYS A 306 9.05 33.34 -13.53
C LYS A 306 7.83 33.97 -12.88
N LEU A 307 7.98 34.46 -11.66
CA LEU A 307 6.93 35.10 -10.86
C LEU A 307 6.89 36.62 -11.05
N GLY A 308 8.02 37.25 -11.37
CA GLY A 308 8.12 38.67 -11.65
C GLY A 308 7.21 39.09 -12.81
N THR A 309 6.32 40.05 -12.55
CA THR A 309 5.48 40.73 -13.54
C THR A 309 5.56 42.24 -13.29
N GLU A 310 5.24 43.07 -14.28
CA GLU A 310 5.58 44.50 -14.27
C GLU A 310 4.75 45.39 -13.29
N ASP A 311 3.79 44.83 -12.54
CA ASP A 311 2.91 45.62 -11.65
C ASP A 311 2.50 44.86 -10.37
N LEU A 312 3.49 44.52 -9.52
CA LEU A 312 3.28 43.74 -8.28
C LEU A 312 3.30 44.61 -7.02
N ALA A 313 2.13 45.12 -6.63
CA ALA A 313 1.94 45.78 -5.33
C ALA A 313 1.43 44.76 -4.29
N ALA A 314 2.30 43.87 -3.82
CA ALA A 314 1.96 42.84 -2.84
C ALA A 314 2.94 42.83 -1.65
N VAL A 315 2.42 42.55 -0.46
CA VAL A 315 3.22 42.40 0.78
C VAL A 315 2.78 41.15 1.53
N ALA A 316 3.71 40.53 2.26
CA ALA A 316 3.48 39.33 3.03
C ALA A 316 3.49 39.62 4.54
N CYS A 317 2.57 38.98 5.26
CA CYS A 317 2.55 38.82 6.71
C CYS A 317 2.79 37.35 7.02
N CYS A 318 3.90 37.05 7.70
CA CYS A 318 4.37 35.69 7.92
C CYS A 318 4.03 35.22 9.34
N ASP A 319 3.15 34.24 9.48
CA ASP A 319 2.90 33.59 10.76
C ASP A 319 4.11 32.77 11.21
N VAL A 320 4.59 33.09 12.39
CA VAL A 320 5.77 32.53 13.07
C VAL A 320 5.41 32.12 14.50
N SER A 321 4.13 31.87 14.74
CA SER A 321 3.59 31.37 16.01
C SER A 321 4.00 29.92 16.30
N TYR A 322 3.82 29.49 17.54
CA TYR A 322 4.19 28.14 17.98
C TYR A 322 3.45 27.04 17.22
N SER A 323 2.21 27.28 16.80
CA SER A 323 1.42 26.29 16.05
C SER A 323 1.99 26.05 14.64
N MET A 324 2.70 27.04 14.07
CA MET A 324 3.43 26.90 12.81
C MET A 324 4.69 26.02 12.92
N GLU A 325 5.16 25.70 14.14
CA GLU A 325 6.27 24.74 14.33
C GLU A 325 5.84 23.29 14.03
N ALA A 326 4.53 23.04 13.92
CA ALA A 326 3.99 21.74 13.58
C ALA A 326 4.44 21.25 12.19
N GLU A 327 4.57 19.93 12.08
CA GLU A 327 4.96 19.26 10.86
C GLU A 327 3.77 19.17 9.89
N VAL A 328 3.83 19.91 8.79
CA VAL A 328 2.75 19.98 7.78
C VAL A 328 2.93 18.95 6.67
N ALA A 329 4.16 18.47 6.50
CA ALA A 329 4.51 17.35 5.64
C ALA A 329 5.78 16.68 6.20
N PRO A 330 6.07 15.44 5.81
CA PRO A 330 7.22 14.68 6.32
C PRO A 330 8.56 15.44 6.26
N ASN A 331 9.13 15.78 7.41
CA ASN A 331 10.31 16.63 7.62
C ASN A 331 10.16 18.08 7.10
N VAL A 332 8.94 18.62 7.11
CA VAL A 332 8.62 19.98 6.69
C VAL A 332 7.72 20.63 7.73
N ARG A 333 8.20 21.68 8.38
CA ARG A 333 7.41 22.48 9.33
C ARG A 333 6.64 23.57 8.60
N GLY A 334 5.49 23.97 9.15
CA GLY A 334 4.68 25.05 8.59
C GLY A 334 5.45 26.36 8.48
N ILE A 335 6.24 26.68 9.50
CA ILE A 335 7.08 27.88 9.57
C ILE A 335 8.11 27.94 8.42
N ASP A 336 8.72 26.81 8.05
CA ASP A 336 9.70 26.76 6.96
C ASP A 336 9.06 27.13 5.61
N VAL A 337 7.78 26.79 5.44
CA VAL A 337 6.99 27.10 4.25
C VAL A 337 6.57 28.57 4.24
N ALA A 338 6.05 29.08 5.35
CA ALA A 338 5.59 30.47 5.48
C ALA A 338 6.74 31.47 5.23
N VAL A 339 7.90 31.20 5.84
CA VAL A 339 9.10 32.03 5.69
C VAL A 339 9.60 31.99 4.25
N ALA A 340 9.69 30.81 3.64
CA ALA A 340 10.15 30.71 2.25
C ALA A 340 9.24 31.44 1.26
N LEU A 341 7.91 31.39 1.45
CA LEU A 341 6.96 32.13 0.60
C LEU A 341 7.05 33.65 0.84
N THR A 342 7.29 34.07 2.08
CA THR A 342 7.48 35.49 2.46
C THR A 342 8.73 36.07 1.82
N VAL A 343 9.87 35.38 1.92
CA VAL A 343 11.12 35.81 1.28
C VAL A 343 10.96 35.84 -0.25
N LEU A 344 10.25 34.86 -0.82
CA LEU A 344 9.98 34.82 -2.25
C LEU A 344 9.18 36.04 -2.72
N LEU A 345 8.15 36.45 -1.97
CA LEU A 345 7.38 37.66 -2.27
C LEU A 345 8.20 38.94 -2.09
N ALA A 346 8.99 39.03 -1.03
CA ALA A 346 9.86 40.19 -0.79
C ALA A 346 10.94 40.34 -1.89
N GLU A 347 11.30 39.28 -2.59
CA GLU A 347 12.24 39.33 -3.73
C GLU A 347 11.63 39.80 -5.05
N LEU A 348 10.31 39.82 -5.17
CA LEU A 348 9.66 40.23 -6.40
C LEU A 348 9.84 41.75 -6.63
N PRO A 349 9.94 42.19 -7.89
CA PRO A 349 10.02 43.62 -8.20
C PRO A 349 8.69 44.30 -7.85
N GLY A 350 8.74 45.46 -7.19
CA GLY A 350 7.55 46.23 -6.81
C GLY A 350 7.81 47.24 -5.67
N PRO A 351 6.80 48.04 -5.28
CA PRO A 351 6.93 49.05 -4.23
C PRO A 351 7.23 48.45 -2.84
N PHE A 352 6.94 47.17 -2.62
CA PHE A 352 7.20 46.45 -1.38
C PHE A 352 8.41 45.50 -1.47
N HIS A 353 9.27 45.68 -2.49
CA HIS A 353 10.51 44.91 -2.61
C HIS A 353 11.35 45.02 -1.34
N GLY A 354 11.80 43.88 -0.81
CA GLY A 354 12.57 43.80 0.42
C GLY A 354 11.78 44.13 1.70
N ARG A 355 10.44 44.05 1.70
CA ARG A 355 9.62 44.37 2.89
C ARG A 355 8.67 43.24 3.24
N ALA A 356 8.42 43.09 4.55
CA ALA A 356 7.44 42.17 5.10
C ALA A 356 6.80 42.75 6.37
N ILE A 357 5.57 42.32 6.67
CA ILE A 357 4.84 42.72 7.88
C ILE A 357 5.15 41.72 8.99
N SER A 358 5.46 42.22 10.19
CA SER A 358 5.65 41.38 11.37
C SER A 358 4.33 40.82 11.89
N PHE A 359 4.34 39.54 12.31
CA PHE A 359 3.21 38.88 12.95
C PHE A 359 3.25 39.16 14.46
N ALA A 360 2.61 40.26 14.85
CA ALA A 360 2.48 40.71 16.24
C ALA A 360 1.13 41.43 16.47
N ALA A 361 0.70 41.60 17.73
CA ALA A 361 -0.49 42.40 18.05
C ALA A 361 -0.35 43.86 17.59
N LYS A 362 0.88 44.38 17.56
CA LYS A 362 1.26 45.65 16.93
C LYS A 362 2.15 45.38 15.72
N PRO A 363 1.59 45.24 14.51
CA PRO A 363 2.37 44.92 13.32
C PRO A 363 3.20 46.13 12.85
N GLU A 364 4.40 45.85 12.34
CA GLU A 364 5.32 46.82 11.76
C GLU A 364 5.72 46.37 10.35
N LEU A 365 5.93 47.33 9.44
CA LEU A 365 6.49 47.06 8.12
C LEU A 365 8.02 47.04 8.20
N LYS A 366 8.61 45.85 8.30
CA LYS A 366 10.05 45.65 8.48
C LYS A 366 10.77 45.47 7.14
N THR A 367 12.01 45.93 7.09
CA THR A 367 12.88 45.78 5.92
C THR A 367 13.68 44.48 6.05
N VAL A 368 13.55 43.60 5.06
CA VAL A 368 14.33 42.38 4.92
C VAL A 368 15.75 42.76 4.51
N PRO A 369 16.80 42.29 5.21
CA PRO A 369 18.17 42.68 4.91
C PRO A 369 18.60 42.25 3.51
N ILE A 370 19.57 42.98 2.93
CA ILE A 370 20.22 42.56 1.69
C ILE A 370 21.23 41.47 2.05
N GLY A 371 21.08 40.28 1.47
CA GLY A 371 21.93 39.14 1.80
C GLY A 371 21.52 37.87 1.06
N SER A 372 22.08 36.74 1.49
CA SER A 372 21.71 35.43 0.95
C SER A 372 20.24 35.09 1.25
N VAL A 373 19.63 34.17 0.48
CA VAL A 373 18.25 33.73 0.75
C VAL A 373 18.11 33.15 2.19
N PRO A 374 19.07 32.34 2.71
CA PRO A 374 19.03 31.90 4.11
C PRO A 374 19.09 33.03 5.14
N GLU A 375 19.96 34.03 4.96
CA GLU A 375 20.05 35.18 5.88
C GLU A 375 18.73 35.94 5.96
N ARG A 376 18.10 36.15 4.79
CA ARG A 376 16.79 36.81 4.71
C ARG A 376 15.68 35.99 5.35
N ALA A 377 15.74 34.66 5.20
CA ALA A 377 14.80 33.76 5.87
C ALA A 377 14.94 33.82 7.40
N SER A 378 16.18 33.84 7.92
CA SER A 378 16.43 34.02 9.36
C SER A 378 15.89 35.37 9.86
N ALA A 379 16.13 36.46 9.13
CA ALA A 379 15.60 37.77 9.49
C ALA A 379 14.06 37.81 9.51
N VAL A 380 13.40 37.18 8.55
CA VAL A 380 11.92 37.07 8.53
C VAL A 380 11.41 36.25 9.72
N GLN A 381 12.11 35.20 10.14
CA GLN A 381 11.77 34.44 11.35
C GLN A 381 11.89 35.31 12.61
N GLU A 382 12.89 36.19 12.68
CA GLU A 382 13.07 37.15 13.77
C GLU A 382 12.06 38.29 13.78
N PHE A 383 11.28 38.48 12.71
CA PHE A 383 10.18 39.45 12.71
C PHE A 383 9.03 39.06 13.63
N ALA A 384 9.05 37.84 14.20
CA ALA A 384 8.18 37.37 15.27
C ALA A 384 8.21 38.34 16.47
N GLY A 385 7.17 39.15 16.63
CA GLY A 385 6.99 39.95 17.86
C GLY A 385 6.45 39.07 18.99
N ASP A 386 5.27 39.41 19.48
CA ASP A 386 4.55 38.60 20.48
C ASP A 386 3.91 37.31 19.90
N ARG A 387 4.12 37.02 18.61
CA ARG A 387 3.61 35.83 17.90
C ARG A 387 2.09 35.72 17.88
N THR A 388 1.40 36.85 17.97
CA THR A 388 -0.05 36.98 17.74
C THR A 388 -0.30 37.85 16.51
N THR A 389 -1.55 38.04 16.07
CA THR A 389 -1.86 38.99 14.99
C THR A 389 -3.23 39.61 15.14
N ASP A 390 -3.26 40.93 15.06
CA ASP A 390 -4.48 41.74 14.94
C ASP A 390 -4.58 42.27 13.50
N LEU A 391 -5.55 41.75 12.75
CA LEU A 391 -5.80 42.14 11.37
C LEU A 391 -6.29 43.59 11.24
N SER A 392 -7.03 44.10 12.24
CA SER A 392 -7.44 45.49 12.26
C SER A 392 -6.23 46.42 12.39
N ALA A 393 -5.22 46.04 13.17
CA ALA A 393 -3.98 46.81 13.30
C ALA A 393 -3.16 46.78 12.00
N VAL A 394 -3.17 45.67 11.25
CA VAL A 394 -2.54 45.59 9.93
C VAL A 394 -3.19 46.58 8.94
N PHE A 395 -4.52 46.69 8.90
CA PHE A 395 -5.18 47.68 8.04
C PHE A 395 -4.83 49.12 8.41
N SER A 396 -4.80 49.44 9.71
CA SER A 396 -4.40 50.77 10.19
C SER A 396 -2.98 51.13 9.76
N LEU A 397 -2.02 50.20 9.93
CA LEU A 397 -0.63 50.37 9.49
C LEU A 397 -0.55 50.68 7.98
N LEU A 398 -1.29 49.94 7.16
CA LEU A 398 -1.29 50.14 5.71
C LEU A 398 -1.91 51.48 5.32
N LEU A 399 -2.99 51.88 5.99
CA LEU A 399 -3.66 53.16 5.77
C LEU A 399 -2.75 54.33 6.15
N GLU A 400 -2.07 54.25 7.28
CA GLU A 400 -1.11 55.25 7.75
C GLU A 400 0.10 55.36 6.80
N SER A 401 0.63 54.23 6.34
CA SER A 401 1.74 54.20 5.38
C SER A 401 1.36 54.80 4.03
N ALA A 402 0.10 54.62 3.59
CA ALA A 402 -0.42 55.24 2.38
C ALA A 402 -0.63 56.75 2.53
N LYS A 403 -1.16 57.21 3.69
CA LYS A 403 -1.39 58.63 3.96
C LYS A 403 -0.10 59.43 4.13
N SER A 404 0.93 58.83 4.72
CA SER A 404 2.23 59.50 4.94
C SER A 404 3.05 59.66 3.65
N GLY A 405 2.59 59.10 2.52
CA GLY A 405 3.29 59.14 1.23
C GLY A 405 4.59 58.32 1.22
N GLN A 406 4.91 57.59 2.30
CA GLN A 406 6.10 56.76 2.38
C GLN A 406 6.01 55.52 1.49
N ASN A 407 4.81 54.98 1.26
CA ASN A 407 4.55 53.87 0.35
C ASN A 407 3.19 54.00 -0.35
N GLN A 408 3.06 53.40 -1.55
CA GLN A 408 1.74 53.13 -2.14
C GLN A 408 1.03 52.03 -1.33
N SER A 409 -0.30 52.10 -1.17
CA SER A 409 -1.08 51.01 -0.57
C SER A 409 -0.87 49.72 -1.37
N PRO A 410 -0.62 48.56 -0.73
CA PRO A 410 -0.53 47.32 -1.46
C PRO A 410 -1.90 47.02 -2.10
N ARG A 411 -1.90 46.44 -3.30
CA ARG A 411 -3.12 45.88 -3.88
C ARG A 411 -3.49 44.56 -3.21
N LYS A 412 -2.49 43.79 -2.76
CA LYS A 412 -2.70 42.47 -2.12
C LYS A 412 -1.86 42.29 -0.87
N VAL A 413 -2.47 41.71 0.16
CA VAL A 413 -1.79 41.31 1.41
C VAL A 413 -1.89 39.79 1.54
N PHE A 414 -0.74 39.12 1.57
CA PHE A 414 -0.65 37.67 1.75
C PHE A 414 -0.44 37.36 3.22
N ILE A 415 -1.31 36.54 3.81
CA ILE A 415 -1.19 36.06 5.18
C ILE A 415 -0.89 34.57 5.12
N PHE A 416 0.34 34.19 5.46
CA PHE A 416 0.78 32.79 5.49
C PHE A 416 0.65 32.26 6.90
N SER A 417 -0.35 31.41 7.17
CA SER A 417 -0.71 30.93 8.53
C SER A 417 -1.29 29.52 8.49
N ASP A 418 -1.45 28.88 9.64
CA ASP A 418 -2.19 27.64 9.84
C ASP A 418 -3.71 27.84 9.94
N MET A 419 -4.15 29.11 9.90
CA MET A 419 -5.53 29.57 10.03
C MET A 419 -6.16 29.34 11.41
N ASP A 420 -5.36 29.04 12.43
CA ASP A 420 -5.83 28.94 13.81
C ASP A 420 -5.74 30.30 14.52
N PHE A 421 -6.58 31.23 14.09
CA PHE A 421 -6.69 32.56 14.70
C PHE A 421 -7.34 32.52 16.10
N GLY A 422 -7.73 31.33 16.59
CA GLY A 422 -8.41 31.13 17.86
C GLY A 422 -7.55 31.52 19.07
N ALA A 423 -6.24 31.26 19.02
CA ALA A 423 -5.32 31.60 20.11
C ALA A 423 -4.83 33.06 20.11
N ALA A 424 -4.92 33.76 18.97
CA ALA A 424 -4.47 35.14 18.82
C ALA A 424 -5.60 36.20 18.96
N THR A 425 -6.86 35.79 18.90
CA THR A 425 -8.01 36.73 19.02
C THR A 425 -9.12 36.26 19.98
N GLY A 426 -9.19 34.97 20.33
CA GLY A 426 -10.29 34.45 21.15
C GLY A 426 -11.69 34.61 20.54
N GLN A 427 -11.82 34.72 19.20
CA GLN A 427 -13.03 35.27 18.58
C GLN A 427 -13.70 34.41 17.49
N LYS A 428 -15.03 34.59 17.39
CA LYS A 428 -15.97 33.96 16.45
C LYS A 428 -15.84 34.54 15.04
N SER A 429 -16.25 33.80 14.01
CA SER A 429 -16.24 34.18 12.58
C SER A 429 -16.84 35.55 12.24
N ASP A 430 -17.75 36.06 13.07
CA ASP A 430 -18.49 37.31 12.82
C ASP A 430 -17.66 38.58 13.06
N GLN A 431 -16.53 38.48 13.77
CA GLN A 431 -15.68 39.63 14.10
C GLN A 431 -14.84 40.09 12.88
N PHE A 432 -14.22 39.18 12.13
CA PHE A 432 -13.41 39.56 10.96
C PHE A 432 -14.24 40.27 9.88
N THR A 433 -15.47 39.80 9.63
CA THR A 433 -16.38 40.50 8.71
C THR A 433 -16.71 41.92 9.16
N THR A 434 -16.76 42.13 10.47
CA THR A 434 -16.97 43.45 11.08
C THR A 434 -15.72 44.32 10.91
N ASP A 435 -14.53 43.77 11.16
CA ASP A 435 -13.26 44.48 11.02
C ASP A 435 -12.95 44.85 9.56
N LEU A 436 -13.26 43.95 8.62
CA LEU A 436 -13.14 44.21 7.18
C LEU A 436 -14.10 45.29 6.71
N SER A 437 -15.34 45.29 7.23
CA SER A 437 -16.33 46.34 6.93
C SER A 437 -15.86 47.70 7.45
N ARG A 438 -15.33 47.75 8.68
CA ARG A 438 -14.76 48.96 9.27
C ARG A 438 -13.52 49.44 8.51
N ALA A 439 -12.64 48.53 8.12
CA ALA A 439 -11.48 48.85 7.30
C ALA A 439 -11.91 49.45 5.95
N ARG A 440 -12.95 48.89 5.33
CA ARG A 440 -13.50 49.42 4.08
C ARG A 440 -13.98 50.87 4.22
N GLU A 441 -14.75 51.17 5.26
CA GLU A 441 -15.20 52.55 5.54
C GLU A 441 -14.02 53.51 5.72
N LEU A 442 -12.99 53.11 6.48
CA LEU A 442 -11.80 53.94 6.75
C LEU A 442 -10.96 54.19 5.49
N PHE A 443 -10.83 53.19 4.62
CA PHE A 443 -10.10 53.31 3.36
C PHE A 443 -10.87 54.13 2.32
N GLU A 444 -12.19 53.92 2.22
CA GLU A 444 -13.08 54.73 1.36
C GLU A 444 -13.06 56.21 1.79
N ALA A 445 -13.15 56.49 3.10
CA ALA A 445 -13.05 57.86 3.63
C ALA A 445 -11.67 58.52 3.36
N ALA A 446 -10.61 57.74 3.23
CA ALA A 446 -9.27 58.23 2.91
C ALA A 446 -9.00 58.34 1.40
N GLY A 447 -9.91 57.88 0.53
CA GLY A 447 -9.70 57.84 -0.92
C GLY A 447 -8.61 56.85 -1.37
N VAL A 448 -8.29 55.85 -0.54
CA VAL A 448 -7.26 54.83 -0.81
C VAL A 448 -7.94 53.50 -1.10
N PRO A 449 -7.55 52.75 -2.17
CA PRO A 449 -8.12 51.43 -2.42
C PRO A 449 -7.75 50.44 -1.32
N LEU A 450 -8.75 49.72 -0.81
CA LEU A 450 -8.56 48.65 0.17
C LEU A 450 -7.82 47.46 -0.49
N PRO A 451 -6.76 46.92 0.12
CA PRO A 451 -6.09 45.72 -0.37
C PRO A 451 -7.00 44.49 -0.35
N GLU A 452 -6.84 43.62 -1.35
CA GLU A 452 -7.39 42.26 -1.34
C GLU A 452 -6.55 41.39 -0.39
N ILE A 453 -7.20 40.61 0.46
CA ILE A 453 -6.52 39.79 1.47
C ILE A 453 -6.50 38.35 0.99
N VAL A 454 -5.30 37.79 0.90
CA VAL A 454 -5.08 36.39 0.55
C VAL A 454 -4.71 35.64 1.82
N PHE A 455 -5.66 34.91 2.38
CA PHE A 455 -5.38 33.97 3.46
C PHE A 455 -4.87 32.66 2.89
N TRP A 456 -3.67 32.29 3.28
CA TRP A 456 -2.97 31.13 2.76
C TRP A 456 -2.72 30.11 3.88
N ASN A 457 -3.54 29.06 3.90
CA ASN A 457 -3.48 27.96 4.86
C ASN A 457 -2.34 26.99 4.53
N ILE A 458 -1.36 26.89 5.43
CA ILE A 458 -0.16 26.05 5.30
C ILE A 458 -0.28 24.72 6.06
N ALA A 459 -0.88 24.73 7.27
CA ALA A 459 -0.87 23.58 8.17
C ALA A 459 -2.17 22.76 8.21
N GLY A 460 -3.17 23.12 7.39
CA GLY A 460 -4.40 22.33 7.25
C GLY A 460 -5.38 22.47 8.41
N GLY A 461 -5.26 23.52 9.22
CA GLY A 461 -6.27 23.88 10.23
C GLY A 461 -7.64 24.08 9.59
N THR A 462 -8.71 23.76 10.33
CA THR A 462 -10.11 23.91 9.89
C THR A 462 -10.65 25.32 10.08
N GLY A 463 -9.88 26.21 10.69
CA GLY A 463 -10.23 27.62 10.86
C GLY A 463 -10.33 28.33 9.51
N SER A 464 -11.35 29.16 9.35
CA SER A 464 -11.48 30.07 8.21
C SER A 464 -11.89 31.45 8.72
N PRO A 465 -11.02 32.47 8.57
CA PRO A 465 -11.32 33.83 9.04
C PRO A 465 -12.41 34.50 8.22
N ALA A 466 -12.67 34.02 7.00
CA ALA A 466 -13.69 34.53 6.09
C ALA A 466 -14.49 33.40 5.44
N LEU A 467 -15.65 33.70 4.88
CA LEU A 467 -16.39 32.76 4.03
C LEU A 467 -15.87 32.84 2.59
N ALA A 468 -16.07 31.78 1.81
CA ALA A 468 -15.66 31.76 0.40
C ALA A 468 -16.34 32.85 -0.46
N CYS A 469 -17.45 33.41 0.00
CA CYS A 469 -18.19 34.49 -0.65
C CYS A 469 -17.86 35.89 -0.10
N THR A 470 -16.98 36.02 0.90
CA THR A 470 -16.63 37.32 1.49
C THR A 470 -15.89 38.19 0.44
N PRO A 471 -16.46 39.35 0.02
CA PRO A 471 -15.84 40.19 -1.00
C PRO A 471 -14.48 40.75 -0.54
N GLY A 472 -13.49 40.75 -1.43
CA GLY A 472 -12.15 41.27 -1.13
C GLY A 472 -11.23 40.29 -0.38
N CYS A 473 -11.68 39.06 -0.14
CA CYS A 473 -10.88 37.99 0.46
C CYS A 473 -10.71 36.80 -0.50
N VAL A 474 -9.54 36.16 -0.45
CA VAL A 474 -9.25 34.91 -1.16
C VAL A 474 -8.70 33.90 -0.16
N LEU A 475 -9.30 32.71 -0.13
CA LEU A 475 -8.86 31.59 0.70
C LEU A 475 -8.08 30.60 -0.17
N VAL A 476 -6.85 30.29 0.22
CA VAL A 476 -5.95 29.39 -0.50
C VAL A 476 -5.36 28.38 0.47
N SER A 477 -5.15 27.15 0.03
CA SER A 477 -4.48 26.12 0.82
C SER A 477 -3.35 25.45 0.04
N GLY A 478 -2.35 24.93 0.77
CA GLY A 478 -1.17 24.28 0.22
C GLY A 478 0.02 25.23 0.14
N TYR A 479 0.93 25.05 -0.81
CA TYR A 479 2.16 25.88 -0.90
C TYR A 479 2.76 25.88 -2.32
N SER A 480 1.92 25.93 -3.34
CA SER A 480 2.34 25.90 -4.75
C SER A 480 2.67 27.31 -5.30
N PRO A 481 3.88 27.54 -5.84
CA PRO A 481 4.25 28.80 -6.51
C PRO A 481 3.39 29.12 -7.74
N VAL A 482 2.76 28.11 -8.34
CA VAL A 482 1.87 28.31 -9.50
C VAL A 482 0.62 29.08 -9.09
N ILE A 483 0.10 28.82 -7.89
CA ILE A 483 -1.05 29.53 -7.34
C ILE A 483 -0.66 30.98 -7.01
N MET A 484 0.52 31.17 -6.41
CA MET A 484 1.07 32.50 -6.12
C MET A 484 1.14 33.36 -7.40
N LYS A 485 1.65 32.80 -8.51
CA LYS A 485 1.69 33.50 -9.80
C LYS A 485 0.32 34.02 -10.24
N ARG A 486 -0.75 33.24 -10.02
CA ARG A 486 -2.11 33.63 -10.39
C ARG A 486 -2.67 34.70 -9.46
N LEU A 487 -2.45 34.56 -8.16
CA LEU A 487 -2.88 35.54 -7.17
C LEU A 487 -2.22 36.89 -7.40
N LEU A 488 -0.99 36.91 -7.91
CA LEU A 488 -0.24 38.11 -8.22
C LEU A 488 -0.70 38.83 -9.52
N GLN A 489 -1.44 38.16 -10.42
CA GLN A 489 -1.97 38.78 -11.64
C GLN A 489 -3.17 39.69 -11.33
N ALA A 490 -3.34 40.76 -12.12
CA ALA A 490 -4.48 41.66 -11.99
C ALA A 490 -5.79 40.99 -12.45
N GLY A 491 -6.89 41.19 -11.70
CA GLY A 491 -8.22 40.66 -11.99
C GLY A 491 -8.91 40.06 -10.76
N LYS A 492 -10.25 39.98 -10.77
CA LYS A 492 -11.00 39.23 -9.76
C LYS A 492 -10.65 37.75 -9.90
N LEU A 493 -10.33 37.09 -8.80
CA LEU A 493 -10.06 35.65 -8.80
C LEU A 493 -11.39 34.89 -8.75
N ASP A 494 -11.84 34.31 -9.87
CA ASP A 494 -12.91 33.33 -9.87
C ASP A 494 -12.31 31.92 -9.71
N PRO A 495 -12.58 31.19 -8.61
CA PRO A 495 -12.08 29.83 -8.41
C PRO A 495 -12.45 28.87 -9.55
N LEU A 496 -13.64 29.02 -10.13
CA LEU A 496 -14.09 28.17 -11.25
C LEU A 496 -13.34 28.50 -12.52
N GLU A 497 -13.08 29.78 -12.79
CA GLU A 497 -12.24 30.20 -13.91
C GLU A 497 -10.79 29.71 -13.74
N VAL A 498 -10.24 29.77 -12.52
CA VAL A 498 -8.90 29.25 -12.22
C VAL A 498 -8.84 27.74 -12.49
N VAL A 499 -9.85 26.99 -12.07
CA VAL A 499 -9.95 25.55 -12.36
C VAL A 499 -10.07 25.33 -13.87
N ASP A 500 -10.99 26.01 -14.55
CA ASP A 500 -11.21 25.85 -15.99
C ASP A 500 -9.93 26.16 -16.79
N GLN A 501 -9.23 27.25 -16.48
CA GLN A 501 -7.94 27.56 -17.09
C GLN A 501 -6.89 26.48 -16.80
N ALA A 502 -6.82 25.95 -15.58
CA ALA A 502 -5.88 24.89 -15.21
C ALA A 502 -6.15 23.57 -15.95
N VAL A 503 -7.41 23.28 -16.26
CA VAL A 503 -7.83 22.08 -17.01
C VAL A 503 -8.05 22.34 -18.51
N SER A 504 -7.89 23.56 -18.97
CA SER A 504 -8.04 23.96 -20.39
C SER A 504 -6.79 23.67 -21.24
N PHE A 505 -5.71 23.19 -20.64
CA PHE A 505 -4.47 22.84 -21.33
C PHE A 505 -4.69 21.74 -22.40
N ARG A 506 -3.99 21.85 -23.55
CA ARG A 506 -4.20 20.99 -24.75
C ARG A 506 -4.32 19.48 -24.46
N PRO A 507 -3.49 18.84 -23.62
CA PRO A 507 -3.62 17.41 -23.30
C PRO A 507 -4.93 17.02 -22.62
N TYR A 508 -5.53 17.92 -21.83
CA TYR A 508 -6.81 17.66 -21.16
C TYR A 508 -8.00 17.82 -22.11
N ARG A 509 -7.88 18.66 -23.16
CA ARG A 509 -8.87 18.74 -24.24
C ARG A 509 -8.94 17.48 -25.09
N GLN A 510 -7.90 16.66 -25.06
CA GLN A 510 -7.82 15.38 -25.79
C GLN A 510 -8.34 14.19 -24.97
N LEU A 511 -8.88 14.45 -23.77
CA LEU A 511 -9.53 13.43 -22.96
C LEU A 511 -10.90 13.13 -23.54
N HIS A 512 -11.21 11.85 -23.67
CA HIS A 512 -12.43 11.36 -24.28
C HIS A 512 -13.38 10.83 -23.21
N LEU A 513 -14.55 11.45 -23.07
CA LEU A 513 -15.61 10.93 -22.22
C LEU A 513 -16.46 9.96 -23.04
N VAL A 514 -16.53 8.70 -22.60
CA VAL A 514 -17.42 7.70 -23.23
C VAL A 514 -18.75 7.75 -22.49
N ALA A 515 -19.81 8.20 -23.16
CA ALA A 515 -21.09 8.50 -22.53
C ALA A 515 -22.19 7.44 -22.76
N GLY A 516 -22.01 6.54 -23.74
CA GLY A 516 -23.03 5.54 -24.11
C GLY A 516 -22.54 4.09 -24.01
N ASP A 517 -23.44 3.17 -23.66
CA ASP A 517 -23.14 1.74 -23.49
C ASP A 517 -22.65 1.06 -24.78
N VAL A 518 -23.18 1.47 -25.94
CA VAL A 518 -22.75 0.94 -27.25
C VAL A 518 -21.31 1.34 -27.54
N GLU A 519 -20.96 2.60 -27.29
CA GLU A 519 -19.60 3.11 -27.44
C GLU A 519 -18.65 2.45 -26.43
N ALA A 520 -19.14 2.22 -25.19
CA ALA A 520 -18.38 1.53 -24.16
C ALA A 520 -18.07 0.07 -24.53
N LEU A 521 -19.06 -0.67 -25.03
CA LEU A 521 -18.89 -2.03 -25.51
C LEU A 521 -17.96 -2.10 -26.72
N ALA A 522 -18.09 -1.14 -27.66
CA ALA A 522 -17.20 -1.04 -28.81
C ALA A 522 -15.75 -0.78 -28.39
N ALA A 523 -15.52 0.15 -27.45
CA ALA A 523 -14.19 0.47 -26.93
C ALA A 523 -13.53 -0.74 -26.25
N VAL A 524 -14.28 -1.50 -25.45
CA VAL A 524 -13.78 -2.72 -24.79
C VAL A 524 -13.47 -3.80 -25.84
N ARG A 525 -14.40 -4.06 -26.77
CA ARG A 525 -14.21 -5.08 -27.83
C ARG A 525 -13.02 -4.78 -28.73
N ALA A 526 -12.80 -3.52 -29.09
CA ALA A 526 -11.69 -3.11 -29.96
C ALA A 526 -10.30 -3.40 -29.37
N LEU A 527 -10.20 -3.52 -28.04
CA LEU A 527 -8.95 -3.76 -27.33
C LEU A 527 -8.71 -5.25 -27.03
N LEU A 528 -9.72 -6.09 -27.24
CA LEU A 528 -9.60 -7.54 -27.10
C LEU A 528 -9.10 -8.15 -28.43
N PRO A 529 -8.19 -9.15 -28.38
CA PRO A 529 -7.69 -9.79 -29.59
C PRO A 529 -8.83 -10.44 -30.42
N PRO A 530 -8.80 -10.41 -31.76
CA PRO A 530 -9.82 -11.02 -32.61
C PRO A 530 -9.97 -12.55 -32.39
N GLU A 531 -8.92 -13.20 -31.91
CA GLU A 531 -8.92 -14.64 -31.56
C GLU A 531 -9.54 -14.95 -30.18
N THR A 532 -9.96 -13.94 -29.41
CA THR A 532 -10.81 -14.19 -28.24
C THR A 532 -12.23 -14.53 -28.67
N ARG A 533 -12.38 -15.71 -29.29
CA ARG A 533 -13.57 -16.52 -29.13
C ARG A 533 -13.89 -16.53 -27.64
N VAL A 534 -15.18 -16.42 -27.32
CA VAL A 534 -15.73 -16.92 -26.05
C VAL A 534 -14.89 -18.13 -25.67
N VAL A 535 -14.30 -18.11 -24.47
CA VAL A 535 -13.70 -19.31 -23.93
C VAL A 535 -14.86 -20.28 -23.71
N THR A 536 -15.27 -20.98 -24.76
CA THR A 536 -16.02 -22.21 -24.63
C THR A 536 -15.15 -23.15 -23.81
N ARG A 537 -15.77 -23.95 -22.95
CA ARG A 537 -15.09 -24.95 -22.09
C ARG A 537 -13.97 -25.73 -22.81
N GLN A 538 -14.06 -25.91 -24.12
CA GLN A 538 -13.04 -26.54 -24.97
C GLN A 538 -11.71 -25.77 -25.10
N SER A 539 -11.70 -24.43 -25.11
CA SER A 539 -10.47 -23.64 -25.28
C SER A 539 -9.61 -23.61 -24.00
N LEU A 540 -10.26 -23.76 -22.84
CA LEU A 540 -9.61 -24.04 -21.55
C LEU A 540 -8.98 -25.44 -21.50
N ALA A 541 -9.48 -26.38 -22.32
CA ALA A 541 -8.99 -27.76 -22.36
C ALA A 541 -7.70 -27.93 -23.21
N LEU A 542 -7.47 -27.04 -24.19
CA LEU A 542 -6.34 -27.16 -25.13
C LEU A 542 -5.04 -26.45 -24.68
N ALA A 543 -5.08 -25.69 -23.57
CA ALA A 543 -3.89 -25.04 -22.98
C ALA A 543 -3.17 -25.92 -21.93
N GLN A 544 -3.43 -27.23 -21.93
CA GLN A 544 -2.70 -28.21 -21.13
C GLN A 544 -1.69 -28.94 -22.02
N PRO A 545 -0.38 -28.61 -22.00
CA PRO A 545 0.62 -29.60 -22.35
C PRO A 545 0.64 -30.62 -21.22
N GLY A 546 0.09 -31.80 -21.47
CA GLY A 546 0.25 -33.02 -20.68
C GLY A 546 0.47 -32.81 -19.20
N LEU A 547 -0.57 -32.35 -18.50
CA LEU A 547 -0.63 -32.54 -17.06
C LEU A 547 -1.09 -34.00 -16.86
N PRO A 548 -0.32 -34.82 -16.13
CA PRO A 548 -0.64 -36.25 -15.95
C PRO A 548 -2.07 -36.41 -15.43
N GLU A 549 -2.71 -37.54 -15.75
CA GLU A 549 -4.12 -37.93 -15.51
C GLU A 549 -4.67 -37.75 -14.08
N ALA A 550 -3.91 -37.14 -13.16
CA ALA A 550 -4.27 -36.89 -11.77
C ALA A 550 -5.34 -35.79 -11.53
N TRP A 551 -5.72 -34.97 -12.54
CA TRP A 551 -6.59 -33.79 -12.31
C TRP A 551 -7.96 -33.80 -12.98
N ALA A 552 -8.36 -34.90 -13.60
CA ALA A 552 -9.78 -35.17 -13.83
C ALA A 552 -10.35 -35.89 -12.61
N GLN A 553 -10.44 -35.21 -11.46
CA GLN A 553 -11.26 -35.69 -10.36
C GLN A 553 -12.65 -35.02 -10.48
N PRO A 554 -13.75 -35.79 -10.43
CA PRO A 554 -15.10 -35.23 -10.41
C PRO A 554 -15.20 -34.24 -9.25
N ARG A 555 -16.03 -33.19 -9.39
CA ARG A 555 -16.34 -32.27 -8.27
C ARG A 555 -16.67 -33.13 -7.05
N LYS A 556 -15.76 -33.18 -6.08
CA LYS A 556 -15.92 -34.05 -4.92
C LYS A 556 -17.11 -33.51 -4.12
N SER A 557 -17.99 -34.40 -3.66
CA SER A 557 -19.13 -34.04 -2.80
C SER A 557 -18.63 -33.27 -1.57
N PRO A 558 -19.41 -32.38 -0.94
CA PRO A 558 -18.97 -31.69 0.28
C PRO A 558 -19.03 -32.61 1.52
N ASP A 559 -19.00 -33.93 1.33
CA ASP A 559 -19.11 -34.91 2.41
C ASP A 559 -17.91 -34.83 3.34
N VAL A 560 -18.13 -35.15 4.62
CA VAL A 560 -17.15 -34.99 5.69
C VAL A 560 -17.01 -36.27 6.48
N ASP A 561 -15.78 -36.72 6.66
CA ASP A 561 -15.40 -37.73 7.64
C ASP A 561 -14.75 -37.04 8.83
N LEU A 562 -15.32 -37.27 10.01
CA LEU A 562 -14.82 -36.73 11.28
C LEU A 562 -14.55 -37.89 12.25
N CYS A 563 -13.29 -38.08 12.62
CA CYS A 563 -12.87 -39.06 13.62
C CYS A 563 -12.42 -38.35 14.89
N PHE A 564 -12.96 -38.76 16.03
CA PHE A 564 -12.49 -38.34 17.35
C PHE A 564 -11.45 -39.32 17.86
N VAL A 565 -10.33 -38.83 18.36
CA VAL A 565 -9.31 -39.61 19.06
C VAL A 565 -9.22 -39.01 20.45
N MET A 566 -9.70 -39.72 21.45
CA MET A 566 -9.98 -39.17 22.77
C MET A 566 -9.24 -39.95 23.85
N ASP A 567 -8.58 -39.19 24.71
CA ASP A 567 -7.95 -39.66 25.93
C ASP A 567 -9.04 -40.04 26.96
N CYS A 568 -9.00 -41.28 27.43
CA CYS A 568 -9.94 -41.85 28.40
C CYS A 568 -9.22 -42.34 29.68
N THR A 569 -8.06 -41.79 29.97
CA THR A 569 -7.22 -42.15 31.14
C THR A 569 -7.77 -41.51 32.41
N GLY A 570 -7.30 -41.95 33.58
CA GLY A 570 -7.77 -41.42 34.86
C GLY A 570 -7.57 -39.90 35.04
N SER A 571 -6.56 -39.30 34.40
CA SER A 571 -6.28 -37.85 34.46
C SER A 571 -7.41 -37.01 33.88
N MET A 572 -8.13 -37.54 32.90
CA MET A 572 -9.27 -36.91 32.22
C MET A 572 -10.55 -36.91 33.07
N GLY A 573 -10.56 -37.49 34.28
CA GLY A 573 -11.77 -37.69 35.08
C GLY A 573 -12.59 -36.44 35.40
N GLY A 574 -11.96 -35.26 35.55
CA GLY A 574 -12.67 -34.00 35.78
C GLY A 574 -13.21 -33.33 34.51
N GLU A 575 -12.73 -33.77 33.34
CA GLU A 575 -12.83 -33.06 32.08
C GLU A 575 -13.48 -33.90 30.96
N ILE A 576 -13.60 -35.21 31.15
CA ILE A 576 -14.13 -36.14 30.15
C ILE A 576 -15.57 -35.82 29.77
N GLU A 577 -16.45 -35.50 30.72
CA GLU A 577 -17.84 -35.14 30.45
C GLU A 577 -17.95 -33.82 29.66
N ALA A 578 -17.06 -32.86 29.93
CA ALA A 578 -16.97 -31.62 29.17
C ALA A 578 -16.47 -31.88 27.74
N ALA A 579 -15.48 -32.76 27.56
CA ALA A 579 -14.98 -33.18 26.25
C ALA A 579 -16.07 -33.87 25.42
N LYS A 580 -16.81 -34.82 26.02
CA LYS A 580 -17.94 -35.52 25.39
C LYS A 580 -19.04 -34.56 24.92
N ALA A 581 -19.45 -33.61 25.77
CA ALA A 581 -20.49 -32.63 25.43
C ALA A 581 -20.07 -31.69 24.28
N SER A 582 -18.77 -31.39 24.21
CA SER A 582 -18.23 -30.43 23.25
C SER A 582 -18.01 -31.07 21.87
N VAL A 583 -17.61 -32.35 21.84
CA VAL A 583 -17.47 -33.18 20.63
C VAL A 583 -18.78 -33.28 19.83
N LEU A 584 -19.92 -33.45 20.51
CA LEU A 584 -21.23 -33.58 19.85
C LEU A 584 -21.68 -32.29 19.16
N LYS A 585 -21.39 -31.12 19.76
CA LYS A 585 -21.73 -29.81 19.19
C LYS A 585 -20.87 -29.47 17.97
N LEU A 586 -19.66 -30.02 17.86
CA LEU A 586 -18.79 -29.80 16.70
C LEU A 586 -19.31 -30.46 15.44
N ALA A 587 -19.87 -31.67 15.55
CA ALA A 587 -20.48 -32.34 14.40
C ALA A 587 -21.60 -31.49 13.80
N ASP A 588 -22.48 -30.94 14.64
CA ASP A 588 -23.57 -30.05 14.24
C ASP A 588 -23.05 -28.72 13.65
N LEU A 589 -22.04 -28.11 14.28
CA LEU A 589 -21.43 -26.86 13.81
C LEU A 589 -20.82 -27.02 12.42
N ILE A 590 -20.03 -28.08 12.20
CA ILE A 590 -19.39 -28.39 10.91
C ILE A 590 -20.45 -28.58 9.83
N GLN A 591 -21.50 -29.33 10.12
CA GLN A 591 -22.59 -29.55 9.17
C GLN A 591 -23.29 -28.23 8.77
N SER A 592 -23.59 -27.38 9.76
CA SER A 592 -24.27 -26.10 9.52
C SER A 592 -23.43 -25.13 8.70
N GLU A 593 -22.11 -25.10 8.93
CA GLU A 593 -21.19 -24.17 8.31
C GLU A 593 -20.81 -24.57 6.88
N VAL A 594 -20.57 -25.86 6.64
CA VAL A 594 -20.38 -26.39 5.27
C VAL A 594 -21.62 -26.12 4.42
N SER A 595 -22.81 -26.30 5.01
CA SER A 595 -24.08 -26.00 4.33
C SER A 595 -24.21 -24.51 3.98
N ARG A 596 -23.85 -23.62 4.90
CA ARG A 596 -23.87 -22.17 4.71
C ARG A 596 -22.91 -21.70 3.61
N GLN A 597 -21.72 -22.29 3.52
CA GLN A 597 -20.69 -21.88 2.56
C GLN A 597 -20.87 -22.49 1.17
N THR A 598 -21.32 -23.75 1.08
CA THR A 598 -21.44 -24.48 -0.19
C THR A 598 -22.84 -24.43 -0.80
N GLY A 599 -23.87 -24.12 0.00
CA GLY A 599 -25.27 -24.19 -0.40
C GLY A 599 -25.81 -25.62 -0.57
N LEU A 600 -25.05 -26.63 -0.17
CA LEU A 600 -25.39 -28.06 -0.26
C LEU A 600 -25.41 -28.69 1.14
N ALA A 601 -26.28 -29.68 1.37
CA ALA A 601 -26.30 -30.43 2.64
C ALA A 601 -25.25 -31.56 2.60
N PRO A 602 -24.15 -31.50 3.37
CA PRO A 602 -23.11 -32.52 3.37
C PRO A 602 -23.55 -33.76 4.17
N GLN A 603 -23.11 -34.94 3.73
CA GLN A 603 -23.22 -36.15 4.54
C GLN A 603 -22.01 -36.21 5.49
N VAL A 604 -22.26 -36.27 6.81
CA VAL A 604 -21.22 -36.31 7.84
C VAL A 604 -21.15 -37.71 8.43
N ARG A 605 -20.00 -38.38 8.35
CA ARG A 605 -19.76 -39.68 9.00
C ARG A 605 -18.86 -39.49 10.22
N LEU A 606 -19.25 -40.11 11.32
CA LEU A 606 -18.56 -40.01 12.60
C LEU A 606 -17.89 -41.33 12.95
N ALA A 607 -16.70 -41.25 13.54
CA ALA A 607 -15.96 -42.36 14.14
C ALA A 607 -15.32 -41.89 15.45
N CYS A 608 -14.99 -42.80 16.36
CA CYS A 608 -14.30 -42.47 17.60
C CYS A 608 -13.31 -43.57 17.98
N VAL A 609 -12.13 -43.18 18.45
CA VAL A 609 -11.13 -44.02 19.11
C VAL A 609 -10.92 -43.45 20.50
N ALA A 610 -11.17 -44.27 21.52
CA ALA A 610 -10.83 -43.99 22.89
C ALA A 610 -9.52 -44.73 23.21
N PHE A 611 -8.48 -43.97 23.58
CA PHE A 611 -7.18 -44.54 23.93
C PHE A 611 -6.90 -44.31 25.42
N ARG A 612 -6.13 -45.23 25.99
CA ARG A 612 -5.57 -45.18 27.35
C ARG A 612 -4.08 -45.51 27.29
N ASP A 613 -3.51 -46.06 28.36
CA ASP A 613 -2.09 -46.36 28.44
C ASP A 613 -1.78 -47.81 28.07
N TYR A 614 -0.52 -48.10 27.77
CA TYR A 614 -0.01 -49.43 27.44
C TYR A 614 -0.26 -50.48 28.52
N CYS A 615 -0.34 -50.06 29.80
CA CYS A 615 -0.61 -50.96 30.92
C CYS A 615 -2.08 -51.40 31.02
N ASP A 616 -2.99 -50.82 30.24
CA ASP A 616 -4.44 -51.08 30.32
C ASP A 616 -4.93 -52.24 29.44
N ASP A 617 -4.01 -53.04 28.87
CA ASP A 617 -4.27 -54.27 28.12
C ASP A 617 -5.47 -54.21 27.16
N SER A 618 -6.59 -54.89 27.46
CA SER A 618 -7.78 -54.96 26.61
C SER A 618 -8.58 -53.66 26.55
N GLU A 619 -8.39 -52.77 27.53
CA GLU A 619 -9.07 -51.48 27.62
C GLU A 619 -8.24 -50.35 27.01
N ARG A 620 -6.99 -50.64 26.60
CA ARG A 620 -6.03 -49.69 26.01
C ARG A 620 -6.57 -48.94 24.80
N LEU A 621 -7.23 -49.63 23.87
CA LEU A 621 -7.77 -49.05 22.63
C LEU A 621 -9.18 -49.56 22.37
N GLN A 622 -10.18 -48.70 22.58
CA GLN A 622 -11.56 -48.97 22.18
C GLN A 622 -11.93 -48.13 20.96
N GLN A 623 -12.71 -48.71 20.05
CA GLN A 623 -13.00 -48.05 18.79
C GLN A 623 -14.44 -48.27 18.31
N ILE A 624 -14.98 -47.25 17.66
CA ILE A 624 -16.13 -47.36 16.77
C ILE A 624 -15.75 -46.78 15.40
N PRO A 625 -15.70 -47.62 14.34
CA PRO A 625 -15.35 -47.16 13.00
C PRO A 625 -16.47 -46.28 12.41
N PHE A 626 -16.20 -45.63 11.27
CA PHE A 626 -17.15 -44.74 10.60
C PHE A 626 -18.53 -45.36 10.40
N GLN A 627 -19.53 -44.76 11.04
CA GLN A 627 -20.93 -45.14 10.88
C GLN A 627 -21.59 -44.44 9.69
N SER A 628 -22.76 -44.93 9.29
CA SER A 628 -23.62 -44.29 8.29
C SER A 628 -23.93 -42.84 8.69
N PRO A 629 -24.05 -41.88 7.75
CA PRO A 629 -24.41 -40.50 8.05
C PRO A 629 -25.89 -40.32 8.47
N SER A 630 -26.60 -41.42 8.72
CA SER A 630 -27.97 -41.41 9.26
C SER A 630 -27.98 -41.01 10.74
N LYS A 631 -29.13 -40.51 11.20
CA LYS A 631 -29.34 -40.18 12.63
C LYS A 631 -29.04 -41.37 13.55
N GLU A 632 -29.37 -42.59 13.11
CA GLU A 632 -29.08 -43.83 13.84
C GLU A 632 -27.57 -44.08 13.98
N GLY A 633 -26.79 -43.87 12.92
CA GLY A 633 -25.33 -44.00 12.97
C GLY A 633 -24.66 -42.98 13.89
N HIS A 634 -25.17 -41.74 13.90
CA HIS A 634 -24.70 -40.71 14.85
C HIS A 634 -25.06 -41.05 16.30
N LEU A 635 -26.23 -41.64 16.54
CA LEU A 635 -26.64 -42.11 17.88
C LEU A 635 -25.71 -43.21 18.40
N LEU A 636 -25.31 -44.17 17.56
CA LEU A 636 -24.36 -45.23 17.97
C LEU A 636 -23.00 -44.67 18.41
N VAL A 637 -22.45 -43.70 17.66
CA VAL A 637 -21.20 -43.03 18.04
C VAL A 637 -21.37 -42.20 19.31
N ARG A 638 -22.53 -41.56 19.47
CA ARG A 638 -22.87 -40.79 20.68
C ARG A 638 -22.99 -41.69 21.91
N GLU A 639 -23.63 -42.85 21.79
CA GLU A 639 -23.74 -43.83 22.87
C GLU A 639 -22.37 -44.43 23.20
N PHE A 640 -21.54 -44.73 22.19
CA PHE A 640 -20.17 -45.18 22.40
C PHE A 640 -19.35 -44.17 23.20
N ILE A 641 -19.39 -42.89 22.81
CA ILE A 641 -18.70 -41.79 23.52
C ILE A 641 -19.27 -41.61 24.93
N ALA A 642 -20.59 -41.67 25.10
CA ALA A 642 -21.23 -41.54 26.41
C ALA A 642 -20.79 -42.63 27.39
N ASN A 643 -20.62 -43.87 26.90
CA ASN A 643 -20.24 -45.04 27.68
C ASN A 643 -18.72 -45.13 27.99
N GLN A 644 -17.90 -44.20 27.50
CA GLN A 644 -16.48 -44.17 27.86
C GLN A 644 -16.29 -43.58 29.26
N GLU A 645 -15.54 -44.25 30.12
CA GLU A 645 -15.17 -43.73 31.43
C GLU A 645 -13.67 -43.43 31.49
N ALA A 646 -13.31 -42.36 32.21
CA ALA A 646 -11.94 -42.00 32.52
C ALA A 646 -11.41 -42.98 33.57
N SER A 647 -10.64 -43.97 33.13
CA SER A 647 -10.13 -45.07 33.95
C SER A 647 -8.84 -45.60 33.37
N GLY A 648 -8.07 -46.34 34.18
CA GLY A 648 -6.73 -46.78 33.78
C GLY A 648 -5.69 -45.65 33.84
N GLY A 649 -4.59 -45.84 33.11
CA GLY A 649 -3.41 -44.98 33.15
C GLY A 649 -2.30 -45.56 34.04
N GLY A 650 -1.06 -45.46 33.59
CA GLY A 650 0.13 -45.92 34.29
C GLY A 650 1.04 -44.74 34.63
N ASP A 651 1.87 -44.37 33.66
CA ASP A 651 2.79 -43.24 33.76
C ASP A 651 2.17 -41.94 33.21
N CYS A 652 2.91 -40.84 33.17
CA CYS A 652 2.30 -39.55 32.81
C CYS A 652 2.05 -39.37 31.30
N PRO A 653 2.92 -39.87 30.40
CA PRO A 653 2.60 -39.95 28.98
C PRO A 653 1.65 -41.12 28.66
N GLU A 654 0.90 -40.99 27.56
CA GLU A 654 -0.18 -41.91 27.19
C GLU A 654 -0.01 -42.45 25.75
N ASP A 655 -0.76 -43.48 25.37
CA ASP A 655 -0.73 -44.10 24.03
C ASP A 655 -1.47 -43.30 22.93
N VAL A 656 -1.12 -42.01 22.83
CA VAL A 656 -1.63 -41.09 21.80
C VAL A 656 -1.30 -41.61 20.39
N PHE A 657 -0.13 -42.22 20.21
CA PHE A 657 0.30 -42.75 18.91
C PHE A 657 -0.53 -43.96 18.49
N GLY A 658 -0.80 -44.92 19.38
CA GLY A 658 -1.71 -46.03 19.11
C GLY A 658 -3.11 -45.55 18.75
N GLY A 659 -3.62 -44.53 19.46
CA GLY A 659 -4.92 -43.92 19.15
C GLY A 659 -4.99 -43.32 17.73
N ILE A 660 -3.96 -42.59 17.31
CA ILE A 660 -3.86 -42.03 15.94
C ILE A 660 -3.69 -43.15 14.91
N ASP A 661 -2.87 -44.16 15.19
CA ASP A 661 -2.57 -45.24 14.27
C ASP A 661 -3.81 -46.05 13.93
N VAL A 662 -4.60 -46.39 14.95
CA VAL A 662 -5.90 -47.05 14.81
C VAL A 662 -6.88 -46.20 14.01
N ALA A 663 -6.98 -44.90 14.30
CA ALA A 663 -7.86 -44.01 13.56
C ALA A 663 -7.47 -43.88 12.07
N LEU A 664 -6.19 -44.06 11.74
CA LEU A 664 -5.69 -44.08 10.35
C LEU A 664 -5.96 -45.40 9.62
N ASP A 665 -6.33 -46.46 10.32
CA ASP A 665 -6.75 -47.74 9.73
C ASP A 665 -8.24 -47.74 9.33
N PHE A 666 -9.01 -46.73 9.76
CA PHE A 666 -10.40 -46.59 9.36
C PHE A 666 -10.58 -46.28 7.86
N GLN A 667 -11.75 -46.63 7.31
CA GLN A 667 -12.08 -46.35 5.91
C GLN A 667 -12.55 -44.89 5.71
N TRP A 668 -11.59 -43.98 5.52
CA TRP A 668 -11.80 -42.59 5.10
C TRP A 668 -12.29 -42.53 3.64
N LYS A 669 -13.56 -42.22 3.41
CA LYS A 669 -14.21 -42.17 2.08
C LYS A 669 -14.55 -40.74 1.66
N ALA A 670 -14.80 -39.85 2.61
CA ALA A 670 -15.15 -38.47 2.33
C ALA A 670 -13.93 -37.69 1.80
N PRO A 671 -14.17 -36.63 1.00
CA PRO A 671 -13.11 -35.77 0.50
C PRO A 671 -12.62 -34.74 1.52
N LEU A 672 -13.43 -34.41 2.54
CA LEU A 672 -13.00 -33.64 3.69
C LEU A 672 -12.79 -34.59 4.88
N ARG A 673 -11.55 -34.70 5.37
CA ARG A 673 -11.15 -35.68 6.39
C ARG A 673 -10.52 -34.97 7.58
N PHE A 674 -11.17 -35.05 8.73
CA PHE A 674 -10.71 -34.41 9.95
C PHE A 674 -10.54 -35.43 11.07
N MET A 675 -9.40 -35.36 11.74
CA MET A 675 -9.11 -36.10 12.97
C MET A 675 -9.01 -35.08 14.11
N LEU A 676 -9.85 -35.21 15.13
CA LEU A 676 -9.79 -34.37 16.33
C LEU A 676 -9.18 -35.17 17.48
N LEU A 677 -7.95 -34.83 17.86
CA LEU A 677 -7.26 -35.39 19.01
C LEU A 677 -7.59 -34.56 20.25
N VAL A 678 -8.14 -35.20 21.28
CA VAL A 678 -8.45 -34.62 22.59
C VAL A 678 -7.61 -35.32 23.64
N ALA A 679 -6.67 -34.61 24.27
CA ALA A 679 -5.75 -35.17 25.25
C ALA A 679 -5.28 -34.13 26.26
N ASP A 680 -4.98 -34.57 27.49
CA ASP A 680 -4.38 -33.73 28.53
C ASP A 680 -2.91 -34.06 28.83
N ALA A 681 -2.45 -35.23 28.36
CA ALA A 681 -1.08 -35.74 28.46
C ALA A 681 -0.32 -35.81 27.11
N PRO A 682 1.02 -35.79 27.12
CA PRO A 682 1.85 -36.03 25.92
C PRO A 682 1.94 -37.53 25.58
N CYS A 683 2.45 -37.87 24.39
CA CYS A 683 2.81 -39.25 24.04
C CYS A 683 4.15 -39.66 24.66
N HIS A 684 4.40 -40.97 24.81
CA HIS A 684 5.68 -41.50 25.31
C HIS A 684 6.89 -41.01 24.51
N GLY A 685 7.99 -40.79 25.23
CA GLY A 685 9.25 -40.26 24.72
C GLY A 685 9.61 -38.93 25.36
N THR A 686 10.79 -38.89 26.00
CA THR A 686 11.34 -37.71 26.69
C THR A 686 11.41 -36.45 25.83
N MET A 687 11.46 -36.60 24.51
CA MET A 687 11.46 -35.49 23.55
C MET A 687 10.14 -34.71 23.47
N TYR A 688 9.01 -35.32 23.85
CA TYR A 688 7.67 -34.73 23.78
C TYR A 688 7.19 -34.13 25.11
N GLN A 689 7.92 -34.36 26.20
CA GLN A 689 7.58 -33.92 27.56
C GLN A 689 8.04 -32.49 27.87
N SER A 690 7.23 -31.68 28.54
CA SER A 690 7.59 -30.30 28.90
C SER A 690 8.63 -30.21 30.04
N HIS A 691 9.76 -29.53 29.82
CA HIS A 691 10.66 -29.04 30.89
C HIS A 691 10.91 -27.55 30.64
N GLU A 692 10.09 -26.66 31.20
CA GLU A 692 10.36 -25.22 31.07
C GLU A 692 11.24 -24.72 32.22
N ALA A 693 12.54 -24.58 31.96
CA ALA A 693 13.33 -23.53 32.61
C ALA A 693 13.07 -22.21 31.84
N ARG A 694 12.49 -21.23 32.52
CA ARG A 694 12.26 -19.87 32.00
C ARG A 694 13.60 -19.23 31.58
N VAL A 695 13.63 -18.61 30.40
CA VAL A 695 14.70 -17.69 29.98
C VAL A 695 14.09 -16.30 29.88
N ASP A 696 14.56 -15.39 30.73
CA ASP A 696 14.19 -13.99 30.79
C ASP A 696 14.99 -13.13 29.79
N SER A 697 14.36 -12.03 29.35
CA SER A 697 14.67 -11.18 28.20
C SER A 697 16.01 -10.41 28.23
N VAL A 698 16.96 -10.82 29.07
CA VAL A 698 18.27 -10.14 29.25
C VAL A 698 19.47 -11.08 28.99
N GLY A 699 19.25 -12.30 28.50
CA GLY A 699 20.32 -13.11 27.93
C GLY A 699 21.43 -13.50 28.92
N ARG A 700 21.11 -13.69 30.21
CA ARG A 700 22.02 -14.32 31.18
C ARG A 700 21.48 -15.70 31.55
N GLY A 701 22.11 -16.75 31.03
CA GLY A 701 21.80 -18.12 31.41
C GLY A 701 22.24 -18.40 32.85
N HIS A 702 21.28 -18.50 33.77
CA HIS A 702 21.51 -19.19 35.04
C HIS A 702 21.28 -20.69 34.84
N ARG A 703 22.33 -21.48 35.03
CA ARG A 703 22.19 -22.92 35.28
C ARG A 703 21.57 -23.08 36.67
N LEU A 704 20.25 -23.24 36.73
CA LEU A 704 19.59 -23.79 37.90
C LEU A 704 19.69 -25.32 37.77
N ASN A 705 20.49 -25.93 38.64
CA ASN A 705 20.39 -27.35 38.92
C ASN A 705 19.03 -27.59 39.59
N TYR A 706 18.06 -28.10 38.84
CA TYR A 706 16.91 -28.78 39.44
C TYR A 706 17.11 -30.28 39.26
N HIS A 707 17.06 -30.95 40.40
CA HIS A 707 16.97 -32.39 40.51
C HIS A 707 15.71 -32.89 39.78
N ASP A 708 15.89 -33.97 39.03
CA ASP A 708 15.01 -35.12 38.92
C ASP A 708 13.61 -34.97 39.55
N ASP A 709 12.63 -34.57 38.74
CA ASP A 709 11.20 -34.89 38.91
C ASP A 709 10.64 -35.04 37.48
N GLY A 710 11.15 -36.05 36.75
CA GLY A 710 10.60 -36.42 35.45
C GLY A 710 9.10 -36.69 35.59
N LEU A 711 8.29 -36.21 34.66
CA LEU A 711 7.00 -36.85 34.39
C LEU A 711 7.39 -38.31 34.13
N GLY A 712 7.16 -39.21 35.10
CA GLY A 712 7.55 -40.61 34.97
C GLY A 712 7.10 -41.09 33.60
N ASP A 713 8.05 -41.57 32.80
CA ASP A 713 7.81 -42.11 31.48
C ASP A 713 8.44 -43.49 31.48
N ASP A 714 7.61 -44.51 31.48
CA ASP A 714 8.03 -45.91 31.47
C ASP A 714 8.67 -46.27 30.12
N PHE A 715 8.47 -45.42 29.10
CA PHE A 715 8.98 -45.57 27.74
C PHE A 715 9.72 -44.31 27.24
N PRO A 716 10.83 -43.91 27.90
CA PRO A 716 11.50 -42.63 27.64
C PRO A 716 12.19 -42.55 26.26
N ALA A 717 12.41 -43.71 25.63
CA ALA A 717 13.00 -43.84 24.30
C ALA A 717 11.98 -43.60 23.16
N GLY A 718 10.70 -43.46 23.47
CA GLY A 718 9.60 -43.30 22.52
C GLY A 718 8.58 -44.43 22.61
N ASP A 719 7.64 -44.45 21.67
CA ASP A 719 6.53 -45.39 21.65
C ASP A 719 6.96 -46.87 21.63
N PRO A 720 6.43 -47.71 22.54
CA PRO A 720 6.75 -49.14 22.64
C PRO A 720 6.47 -49.98 21.39
N ALA A 721 5.45 -49.60 20.60
CA ALA A 721 5.13 -50.26 19.34
C ALA A 721 6.03 -49.80 18.18
N GLY A 722 7.00 -48.91 18.45
CA GLY A 722 7.93 -48.39 17.46
C GLY A 722 7.32 -47.33 16.54
N LEU A 723 6.16 -46.78 16.90
CA LEU A 723 5.52 -45.71 16.15
C LEU A 723 6.31 -44.41 16.32
N THR A 724 6.42 -43.64 15.24
CA THR A 724 7.10 -42.35 15.25
C THR A 724 6.18 -41.28 14.69
N HIS A 725 6.28 -40.07 15.22
CA HIS A 725 5.53 -38.92 14.72
C HIS A 725 5.74 -38.71 13.21
N ASP A 726 6.96 -38.90 12.69
CA ASP A 726 7.25 -38.76 11.27
C ASP A 726 6.50 -39.79 10.42
N ALA A 727 6.45 -41.05 10.85
CA ALA A 727 5.71 -42.11 10.17
C ALA A 727 4.20 -41.88 10.21
N LEU A 728 3.66 -41.48 11.37
CA LEU A 728 2.24 -41.16 11.53
C LEU A 728 1.85 -39.95 10.67
N MET A 729 2.63 -38.87 10.71
CA MET A 729 2.38 -37.68 9.90
C MET A 729 2.49 -37.99 8.40
N ALA A 730 3.43 -38.84 7.97
CA ALA A 730 3.51 -39.31 6.59
C ALA A 730 2.24 -40.09 6.18
N ARG A 731 1.71 -40.97 7.05
CA ARG A 731 0.44 -41.67 6.82
C ARG A 731 -0.75 -40.71 6.76
N MET A 732 -0.84 -39.74 7.67
CA MET A 732 -1.90 -38.72 7.66
C MET A 732 -1.89 -37.91 6.36
N ASN A 733 -0.71 -37.49 5.92
CA ASN A 733 -0.53 -36.73 4.68
C ASN A 733 -0.86 -37.58 3.44
N ALA A 734 -0.48 -38.86 3.44
CA ALA A 734 -0.83 -39.79 2.36
C ALA A 734 -2.35 -40.02 2.24
N GLN A 735 -3.07 -39.95 3.37
CA GLN A 735 -4.53 -40.06 3.44
C GLN A 735 -5.25 -38.70 3.42
N ASP A 736 -4.55 -37.57 3.27
CA ASP A 736 -5.12 -36.21 3.29
C ASP A 736 -6.00 -35.93 4.53
N VAL A 737 -5.60 -36.46 5.69
CA VAL A 737 -6.30 -36.28 6.97
C VAL A 737 -5.76 -35.05 7.69
N SER A 738 -6.63 -34.08 7.99
CA SER A 738 -6.26 -32.90 8.77
C SER A 738 -6.37 -33.17 10.27
N LEU A 739 -5.26 -33.01 11.00
CA LEU A 739 -5.23 -33.08 12.46
C LEU A 739 -5.65 -31.75 13.11
N LEU A 740 -6.64 -31.83 13.98
CA LEU A 740 -7.06 -30.79 14.91
C LEU A 740 -6.71 -31.26 16.32
N PHE A 741 -6.03 -30.42 17.10
CA PHE A 741 -5.62 -30.80 18.44
C PHE A 741 -6.30 -29.92 19.48
N LEU A 742 -6.99 -30.58 20.41
CA LEU A 742 -7.61 -29.98 21.58
C LEU A 742 -6.86 -30.45 22.84
N GLY A 743 -5.96 -29.61 23.32
CA GLY A 743 -5.18 -29.83 24.53
C GLY A 743 -5.89 -29.30 25.76
N ILE A 744 -5.88 -30.10 26.82
CA ILE A 744 -6.37 -29.70 28.13
C ILE A 744 -5.15 -29.56 29.06
N GLY A 745 -4.93 -28.38 29.63
CA GLY A 745 -3.72 -28.12 30.45
C GLY A 745 -2.46 -27.88 29.60
N LYS A 746 -1.26 -28.00 30.18
CA LYS A 746 0.01 -27.58 29.53
C LYS A 746 0.96 -28.72 29.14
N LEU A 747 0.68 -29.95 29.59
CA LEU A 747 1.62 -31.07 29.49
C LEU A 747 1.82 -31.52 28.03
N ALA A 748 0.75 -31.54 27.24
CA ALA A 748 0.79 -31.89 25.81
C ALA A 748 1.38 -30.79 24.90
N GLU A 749 1.72 -29.60 25.41
CA GLU A 749 2.13 -28.45 24.58
C GLU A 749 3.36 -28.71 23.71
N ARG A 750 4.38 -29.37 24.26
CA ARG A 750 5.63 -29.62 23.56
C ARG A 750 5.47 -30.66 22.46
N MET A 751 4.69 -31.72 22.69
CA MET A 751 4.30 -32.70 21.67
C MET A 751 3.69 -32.01 20.45
N ILE A 752 2.74 -31.09 20.64
CA ILE A 752 2.05 -30.39 19.54
C ILE A 752 3.01 -29.50 18.75
N ARG A 753 3.87 -28.73 19.44
CA ARG A 753 4.90 -27.92 18.77
C ARG A 753 5.85 -28.79 17.96
N PHE A 754 6.06 -30.04 18.37
CA PHE A 754 6.86 -31.01 17.63
C PHE A 754 6.14 -31.46 16.36
N PHE A 755 4.86 -31.84 16.45
CA PHE A 755 4.07 -32.22 15.28
C PHE A 755 3.91 -31.06 14.29
N GLU A 756 3.75 -29.82 14.77
CA GLU A 756 3.69 -28.60 13.94
C GLU A 756 4.93 -28.40 13.07
N ARG A 757 6.12 -28.75 13.59
CA ARG A 757 7.38 -28.62 12.84
C ARG A 757 7.54 -29.69 11.76
N CYS A 758 6.96 -30.87 11.96
CA CYS A 758 7.06 -31.99 11.03
C CYS A 758 5.94 -32.00 9.96
N SER A 759 4.89 -31.18 10.10
CA SER A 759 3.83 -31.07 9.10
C SER A 759 4.29 -30.30 7.84
N HIS A 760 4.23 -30.93 6.66
CA HIS A 760 4.47 -30.26 5.36
C HIS A 760 3.19 -29.85 4.62
N THR A 761 2.03 -30.41 4.99
CA THR A 761 0.73 -30.16 4.35
C THR A 761 -0.26 -29.56 5.35
N GLY A 762 -0.07 -28.27 5.63
CA GLY A 762 -1.04 -27.41 6.33
C GLY A 762 -0.87 -27.35 7.85
N PRO A 763 -1.34 -26.27 8.49
CA PRO A 763 -1.16 -26.07 9.92
C PRO A 763 -1.95 -27.11 10.71
N ILE A 764 -1.30 -27.78 11.66
CA ILE A 764 -1.99 -28.37 12.81
C ILE A 764 -2.63 -27.21 13.53
N THR A 765 -3.94 -27.29 13.76
CA THR A 765 -4.61 -26.24 14.52
C THR A 765 -4.57 -26.63 15.98
N ARG A 766 -3.69 -25.96 16.72
CA ARG A 766 -3.54 -26.13 18.16
C ARG A 766 -4.56 -25.31 18.91
N MET A 767 -5.20 -25.95 19.89
CA MET A 767 -6.16 -25.31 20.77
C MET A 767 -5.91 -25.75 22.20
N MET A 768 -5.77 -24.80 23.11
CA MET A 768 -5.48 -25.08 24.52
C MET A 768 -6.62 -24.57 25.39
N LEU A 769 -7.06 -25.43 26.31
CA LEU A 769 -8.00 -25.11 27.36
C LEU A 769 -7.25 -25.07 28.70
N ASP A 770 -7.36 -23.95 29.43
CA ASP A 770 -6.81 -23.84 30.78
C ASP A 770 -7.68 -24.64 31.76
N ARG A 771 -7.04 -25.41 32.65
CA ARG A 771 -7.75 -26.11 33.75
C ARG A 771 -8.42 -25.06 34.65
N GLY A 772 -9.76 -25.07 34.70
CA GLY A 772 -10.56 -24.17 35.54
C GLY A 772 -11.29 -23.02 34.81
N CYS A 773 -11.39 -23.03 33.49
CA CYS A 773 -12.20 -22.06 32.76
C CYS A 773 -13.69 -22.22 33.14
N ARG A 774 -14.35 -21.17 33.67
CA ARG A 774 -15.77 -21.28 34.11
C ARG A 774 -16.77 -21.40 32.96
N ASP A 775 -16.34 -21.17 31.73
CA ASP A 775 -17.20 -21.18 30.53
C ASP A 775 -16.50 -21.89 29.37
N TYR A 776 -16.19 -23.17 29.61
CA TYR A 776 -15.57 -24.07 28.63
C TYR A 776 -16.32 -24.06 27.30
N GLU A 777 -17.65 -23.95 27.35
CA GLU A 777 -18.53 -24.02 26.18
C GLU A 777 -18.35 -22.83 25.22
N ALA A 778 -18.25 -21.61 25.75
CA ALA A 778 -18.08 -20.40 24.95
C ALA A 778 -16.66 -20.29 24.33
N ALA A 779 -15.62 -20.56 25.12
CA ALA A 779 -14.23 -20.55 24.65
C ALA A 779 -13.95 -21.64 23.60
N PHE A 780 -14.65 -22.77 23.71
CA PHE A 780 -14.62 -23.88 22.77
C PHE A 780 -15.27 -23.53 21.42
N GLN A 781 -16.47 -22.93 21.43
CA GLN A 781 -17.18 -22.55 20.19
C GLN A 781 -16.47 -21.48 19.38
N GLU A 782 -15.96 -20.43 20.03
CA GLU A 782 -15.32 -19.29 19.35
C GLU A 782 -14.02 -19.70 18.64
N ARG A 783 -13.17 -20.49 19.32
CA ARG A 783 -11.85 -20.86 18.80
C ARG A 783 -11.91 -22.01 17.79
N ILE A 784 -12.77 -23.02 18.00
CA ILE A 784 -12.84 -24.19 17.10
C ILE A 784 -13.61 -23.80 15.83
N GLY A 785 -14.69 -23.03 15.99
CA GLY A 785 -15.46 -22.50 14.87
C GLY A 785 -14.55 -21.78 13.88
N ALA A 786 -13.73 -20.83 14.34
CA ALA A 786 -12.84 -20.06 13.47
C ALA A 786 -11.77 -20.93 12.75
N ALA A 787 -11.18 -21.90 13.47
CA ALA A 787 -10.16 -22.80 12.93
C ALA A 787 -10.71 -23.76 11.87
N ILE A 788 -11.83 -24.40 12.18
CA ILE A 788 -12.49 -25.35 11.28
C ILE A 788 -13.11 -24.60 10.10
N ILE A 789 -13.70 -23.42 10.30
CA ILE A 789 -14.13 -22.52 9.22
C ILE A 789 -12.96 -22.18 8.30
N GLY A 790 -11.80 -21.80 8.85
CA GLY A 790 -10.62 -21.46 8.07
C GLY A 790 -10.13 -22.63 7.20
N LYS A 791 -10.09 -23.84 7.76
CA LYS A 791 -9.71 -25.07 7.03
C LYS A 791 -10.75 -25.51 6.01
N ILE A 792 -12.04 -25.51 6.35
CA ILE A 792 -13.14 -25.81 5.41
C ILE A 792 -13.15 -24.79 4.27
N THR A 793 -12.98 -23.49 4.56
CA THR A 793 -12.87 -22.44 3.54
C THR A 793 -11.64 -22.65 2.64
N THR A 794 -10.53 -23.15 3.19
CA THR A 794 -9.31 -23.44 2.43
C THR A 794 -9.46 -24.71 1.58
N ALA A 795 -10.06 -25.76 2.14
CA ALA A 795 -10.33 -27.01 1.45
C ALA A 795 -11.39 -26.85 0.36
N LEU A 796 -12.45 -26.06 0.60
CA LEU A 796 -13.46 -25.67 -0.40
C LEU A 796 -12.94 -24.70 -1.47
N ARG A 797 -11.81 -24.00 -1.21
CA ARG A 797 -11.09 -23.23 -2.23
C ARG A 797 -10.13 -24.09 -3.05
N GLY A 798 -9.76 -25.26 -2.53
CA GLY A 798 -8.91 -26.27 -3.19
C GLY A 798 -9.71 -27.32 -3.97
N LEU A 799 -10.93 -27.62 -3.52
CA LEU A 799 -12.02 -28.29 -4.26
C LEU A 799 -12.60 -27.38 -5.34
#